data_AF-A0A2H0QJR1-F1
#
_entry.id   AF-A0A2H0QJR1-F1
#
_cell.length_a   1.000
_cell.length_b   1.000
_cell.length_c   1.000
_cell.angle_alpha   90.00
_cell.angle_beta   90.00
_cell.angle_gamma   90.00
#
_symmetry.space_group_name_H-M   'P 1'
#
loop_
_entity.id
_entity.type
_entity.pdbx_description
1 polymer ?
#
loop_
_entity_poly.entity_id
_entity_poly.type
_entity_poly.pdbx_seq_one_letter_code
_entity_poly.pdbx_strand_id
1 'polypeptide(L)'
;MNRLLVLIFSLVLSLHLYSADSAIEAQAGVEAQPWGADAMSVISKAKDKSFDFVHEQVDDVSKRIGMSIFEELTRFELFKVEKKHFAGSINVQRRLFPNFDIFDSYTVVDTFELPSTIPLPALIDPKEIVPGVLGGLTFGVYGNLTITNIRQVSPLKMERLLTWASLKDELTHLNPKIANADEEVKELMSKYDISKKDLIKQIKEANKEDNDYELDSKLSKNIVANYLDDTETKARFGKIVNIFASPLRLPLGWKGMQRLTPGEIVSYTANGLVQLAGNIGWNYMADVPLLSPRGQVSLVTYLNGTYRISIMKEDDRFSQVKLTRIGTMGEGAHFYPLLFGYKLFDGVAVMGLNVSKEMSITPFRFSLNKSRSETFDLVYRYDLTTESGRDCFDKAITGFFACSENNLNKTVDEDEEPGVQKIVSSVTNAKNFWRDTQFELKYLFKRYAKRGKTFTHAKIILPDGQEEEAHFVKNGFSTRERNWSTIFGTNEARSQTFQVSLDESKYEKGDPEGLTLELKYYIQDDSTTGREFNRYTNELNDLIGLDGIEHRIFAIAPTSVPLIRKNQDGIEEETTTTALYGDSQFYFRFQFNTNHLNKFIYQTDSDFKRTLTQVYKLKKEYQVLEDALNKDQSIKQFRFLKAKKLFKKWLILRDSKSLDELHKKIIDFVYEEKDAIKVLNMIRWSVPNEEFAFHYNANNKSFGNKSDQGNIFFTTDTVTGRASPKINFDTIGPRTKESAEAKVVSLESKRLESGLIELNFDLSIDPSFIFIDLKRHTLHIGADENRLILPNKNRFAKGKNTLILDPKSEEKWMRELCTILKNSHTFRLGLAIADQDQKWSSIKSTDFIVRHLTKNPDLQGP
;
A
#
# COMPACT_ATOMS: atom_id res chain seq x y z
N MET A 1 8.74 -25.89 -16.85
CA MET A 1 8.61 -24.55 -16.25
C MET A 1 9.94 -23.98 -15.76
N ASN A 2 10.64 -24.59 -14.78
CA ASN A 2 11.97 -24.09 -14.33
C ASN A 2 13.01 -24.01 -15.46
N ARG A 3 13.03 -24.97 -16.39
CA ARG A 3 13.90 -24.92 -17.58
C ARG A 3 13.56 -23.77 -18.56
N LEU A 4 12.29 -23.35 -18.60
CA LEU A 4 11.83 -22.23 -19.44
C LEU A 4 12.24 -20.88 -18.81
N LEU A 5 12.16 -20.78 -17.47
CA LEU A 5 12.62 -19.62 -16.71
C LEU A 5 14.14 -19.41 -16.83
N VAL A 6 14.93 -20.48 -16.75
CA VAL A 6 16.40 -20.43 -16.97
C VAL A 6 16.70 -19.95 -18.40
N LEU A 7 16.02 -20.49 -19.42
CA LEU A 7 16.22 -20.08 -20.82
C LEU A 7 15.87 -18.61 -21.08
N ILE A 8 14.82 -18.09 -20.44
CA ILE A 8 14.41 -16.68 -20.53
C ILE A 8 15.46 -15.78 -19.85
N PHE A 9 15.98 -16.19 -18.70
CA PHE A 9 16.99 -15.42 -17.95
C PHE A 9 18.33 -15.37 -18.70
N SER A 10 18.80 -16.51 -19.22
CA SER A 10 20.05 -16.59 -19.99
C SER A 10 19.97 -15.74 -21.26
N LEU A 11 18.82 -15.72 -21.96
CA LEU A 11 18.63 -14.92 -23.18
C LEU A 11 18.65 -13.40 -22.93
N VAL A 12 18.03 -12.93 -21.84
CA VAL A 12 18.02 -11.50 -21.46
C VAL A 12 19.40 -11.04 -21.02
N LEU A 13 20.13 -11.87 -20.28
CA LEU A 13 21.50 -11.61 -19.85
C LEU A 13 22.46 -11.53 -21.05
N SER A 14 22.33 -12.44 -22.03
CA SER A 14 23.12 -12.42 -23.26
C SER A 14 22.87 -11.16 -24.10
N LEU A 15 21.62 -10.71 -24.23
CA LEU A 15 21.28 -9.50 -24.99
C LEU A 15 21.81 -8.21 -24.35
N HIS A 16 21.85 -8.14 -23.02
CA HIS A 16 22.41 -6.97 -22.32
C HIS A 16 23.93 -6.95 -22.34
N LEU A 17 24.60 -8.09 -22.13
CA LEU A 17 26.06 -8.20 -22.23
C LEU A 17 26.56 -7.84 -23.63
N TYR A 18 25.85 -8.26 -24.68
CA TYR A 18 26.16 -7.90 -26.06
C TYR A 18 26.05 -6.38 -26.32
N SER A 19 25.09 -5.70 -25.69
CA SER A 19 24.96 -4.24 -25.81
C SER A 19 26.08 -3.48 -25.08
N ALA A 20 26.53 -4.00 -23.93
CA ALA A 20 27.62 -3.40 -23.15
C ALA A 20 28.97 -3.55 -23.84
N ASP A 21 29.28 -4.72 -24.42
CA ASP A 21 30.51 -4.93 -25.20
C ASP A 21 30.54 -4.06 -26.45
N SER A 22 29.40 -3.90 -27.15
CA SER A 22 29.31 -3.01 -28.32
C SER A 22 29.51 -1.52 -28.00
N ALA A 23 29.09 -1.08 -26.80
CA ALA A 23 29.31 0.29 -26.33
C ALA A 23 30.77 0.55 -25.92
N ILE A 24 31.44 -0.48 -25.39
CA ILE A 24 32.87 -0.44 -25.02
C ILE A 24 33.76 -0.46 -26.27
N GLU A 25 33.43 -1.28 -27.28
CA GLU A 25 34.13 -1.28 -28.57
C GLU A 25 33.95 0.04 -29.34
N ALA A 26 32.78 0.68 -29.26
CA ALA A 26 32.53 1.99 -29.86
C ALA A 26 33.35 3.12 -29.19
N GLN A 27 33.70 2.99 -27.91
CA GLN A 27 34.58 3.94 -27.21
C GLN A 27 36.08 3.65 -27.39
N ALA A 28 36.46 2.39 -27.62
CA ALA A 28 37.85 1.98 -27.86
C ALA A 28 38.36 2.33 -29.28
N GLY A 29 37.45 2.70 -30.20
CA GLY A 29 37.78 3.07 -31.59
C GLY A 29 38.40 4.46 -31.81
N VAL A 30 38.72 5.21 -30.74
CA VAL A 30 39.40 6.51 -30.84
C VAL A 30 40.89 6.33 -30.53
N GLU A 31 41.72 6.51 -31.56
CA GLU A 31 43.19 6.45 -31.62
C GLU A 31 43.94 6.19 -30.29
N ALA A 32 44.52 4.99 -30.19
CA ALA A 32 45.38 4.58 -29.08
C ALA A 32 46.67 5.41 -29.01
N GLN A 33 46.70 6.42 -28.15
CA GLN A 33 47.95 6.91 -27.55
C GLN A 33 48.26 6.11 -26.27
N PRO A 34 49.55 5.95 -25.90
CA PRO A 34 49.95 5.12 -24.77
C PRO A 34 49.66 5.83 -23.44
N TRP A 35 48.43 5.66 -22.94
CA TRP A 35 48.06 6.14 -21.62
C TRP A 35 48.48 5.08 -20.61
N GLY A 36 49.38 5.46 -19.69
CA GLY A 36 49.99 4.57 -18.70
C GLY A 36 49.00 3.97 -17.70
N ALA A 37 49.54 3.17 -16.77
CA ALA A 37 48.81 2.34 -15.79
C ALA A 37 47.65 3.04 -15.03
N ASP A 38 47.68 4.37 -14.90
CA ASP A 38 46.60 5.16 -14.30
C ASP A 38 45.31 5.18 -15.12
N ALA A 39 45.38 5.15 -16.47
CA ALA A 39 44.20 5.08 -17.32
C ALA A 39 43.49 3.73 -17.20
N MET A 40 44.26 2.63 -17.07
CA MET A 40 43.71 1.29 -16.85
C MET A 40 43.02 1.17 -15.49
N SER A 41 43.52 1.85 -14.45
CA SER A 41 42.88 1.95 -13.13
C SER A 41 41.55 2.73 -13.17
N VAL A 42 41.50 3.82 -13.95
CA VAL A 42 40.27 4.60 -14.14
C VAL A 42 39.24 3.83 -14.97
N ILE A 43 39.68 3.15 -16.03
CA ILE A 43 38.83 2.27 -16.85
C ILE A 43 38.31 1.10 -16.03
N SER A 44 39.13 0.45 -15.18
CA SER A 44 38.66 -0.60 -14.27
C SER A 44 37.61 -0.07 -13.30
N LYS A 45 37.85 1.08 -12.63
CA LYS A 45 36.87 1.67 -11.71
C LYS A 45 35.58 2.13 -12.39
N ALA A 46 35.67 2.60 -13.63
CA ALA A 46 34.51 2.96 -14.43
C ALA A 46 33.74 1.71 -14.90
N LYS A 47 34.46 0.63 -15.23
CA LYS A 47 33.89 -0.68 -15.57
C LYS A 47 33.18 -1.31 -14.38
N ASP A 48 33.77 -1.25 -13.19
CA ASP A 48 33.17 -1.76 -11.95
C ASP A 48 31.89 -0.97 -11.61
N LYS A 49 31.92 0.37 -11.67
CA LYS A 49 30.74 1.21 -11.40
C LYS A 49 29.63 1.07 -12.45
N SER A 50 29.98 0.93 -13.72
CA SER A 50 29.00 0.71 -14.78
C SER A 50 28.41 -0.69 -14.72
N PHE A 51 29.21 -1.69 -14.31
CA PHE A 51 28.75 -3.04 -14.04
C PHE A 51 27.77 -3.04 -12.86
N ASP A 52 28.10 -2.40 -11.74
CA ASP A 52 27.21 -2.26 -10.59
C ASP A 52 25.87 -1.58 -10.95
N PHE A 53 25.93 -0.50 -11.75
CA PHE A 53 24.73 0.21 -12.22
C PHE A 53 23.86 -0.64 -13.15
N VAL A 54 24.47 -1.36 -14.10
CA VAL A 54 23.75 -2.28 -14.99
C VAL A 54 23.16 -3.44 -14.20
N HIS A 55 23.89 -3.97 -13.21
CA HIS A 55 23.41 -5.05 -12.35
C HIS A 55 22.21 -4.60 -11.50
N GLU A 56 22.22 -3.37 -10.97
CA GLU A 56 21.11 -2.80 -10.22
C GLU A 56 19.86 -2.60 -11.11
N GLN A 57 20.04 -2.11 -12.34
CA GLN A 57 18.94 -1.95 -13.31
C GLN A 57 18.38 -3.29 -13.77
N VAL A 58 19.24 -4.28 -14.04
CA VAL A 58 18.83 -5.64 -14.41
C VAL A 58 18.13 -6.33 -13.23
N ASP A 59 18.59 -6.13 -12.00
CA ASP A 59 17.92 -6.67 -10.80
C ASP A 59 16.56 -6.03 -10.57
N ASP A 60 16.40 -4.70 -10.77
CA ASP A 60 15.10 -4.03 -10.64
C ASP A 60 14.13 -4.48 -11.75
N VAL A 61 14.58 -4.55 -13.00
CA VAL A 61 13.77 -5.07 -14.12
C VAL A 61 13.41 -6.54 -13.90
N SER A 62 14.35 -7.37 -13.44
CA SER A 62 14.13 -8.79 -13.13
C SER A 62 13.18 -8.97 -11.95
N LYS A 63 13.27 -8.13 -10.91
CA LYS A 63 12.30 -8.10 -9.81
C LYS A 63 10.92 -7.69 -10.29
N ARG A 64 10.79 -6.67 -11.14
CA ARG A 64 9.50 -6.22 -11.69
C ARG A 64 8.86 -7.26 -12.61
N ILE A 65 9.64 -7.87 -13.50
CA ILE A 65 9.18 -8.94 -14.40
C ILE A 65 8.85 -10.19 -13.58
N GLY A 66 9.71 -10.56 -12.63
CA GLY A 66 9.46 -11.61 -11.66
C GLY A 66 8.14 -11.37 -10.93
N MET A 67 8.00 -10.25 -10.24
CA MET A 67 6.76 -9.85 -9.56
C MET A 67 5.54 -9.90 -10.46
N SER A 68 5.61 -9.37 -11.69
CA SER A 68 4.48 -9.36 -12.63
C SER A 68 4.10 -10.77 -13.09
N ILE A 69 5.08 -11.61 -13.43
CA ILE A 69 4.85 -13.03 -13.78
C ILE A 69 4.31 -13.78 -12.56
N PHE A 70 4.80 -13.44 -11.36
CA PHE A 70 4.41 -14.11 -10.12
C PHE A 70 3.04 -13.66 -9.59
N GLU A 71 2.65 -12.39 -9.74
CA GLU A 71 1.29 -11.93 -9.44
C GLU A 71 0.26 -12.67 -10.27
N GLU A 72 0.61 -12.96 -11.53
CA GLU A 72 -0.21 -13.79 -12.40
C GLU A 72 -0.20 -15.28 -11.98
N LEU A 73 0.88 -15.75 -11.34
CA LEU A 73 0.96 -17.08 -10.74
C LEU A 73 0.29 -17.19 -9.36
N THR A 74 0.01 -16.10 -8.64
CA THR A 74 -0.65 -16.21 -7.32
C THR A 74 -2.17 -16.25 -7.43
N ARG A 75 -2.76 -16.08 -8.61
CA ARG A 75 -4.19 -16.24 -8.88
C ARG A 75 -4.43 -17.38 -9.87
N PHE A 76 -4.94 -18.50 -9.38
CA PHE A 76 -5.28 -19.66 -10.20
C PHE A 76 -6.79 -19.73 -10.44
N GLU A 77 -7.20 -19.74 -11.71
CA GLU A 77 -8.52 -20.23 -12.10
C GLU A 77 -8.46 -21.76 -12.18
N LEU A 78 -8.97 -22.44 -11.17
CA LEU A 78 -8.95 -23.91 -11.09
C LEU A 78 -9.96 -24.55 -12.04
N PHE A 79 -11.08 -23.87 -12.23
CA PHE A 79 -12.18 -24.38 -13.01
C PHE A 79 -13.02 -23.21 -13.51
N LYS A 80 -13.45 -23.28 -14.76
CA LYS A 80 -14.38 -22.31 -15.36
C LYS A 80 -15.42 -23.06 -16.18
N VAL A 81 -16.68 -22.77 -15.90
CA VAL A 81 -17.83 -23.24 -16.68
C VAL A 81 -18.49 -22.02 -17.28
N GLU A 82 -18.62 -22.02 -18.60
CA GLU A 82 -19.32 -20.97 -19.33
C GLU A 82 -20.38 -21.65 -20.19
N LYS A 83 -21.64 -21.56 -19.74
CA LYS A 83 -22.84 -21.98 -20.47
C LYS A 83 -23.66 -20.74 -20.80
N LYS A 84 -24.54 -20.85 -21.81
CA LYS A 84 -25.37 -19.74 -22.33
C LYS A 84 -26.06 -18.90 -21.23
N HIS A 85 -26.49 -19.52 -20.13
CA HIS A 85 -27.23 -18.86 -19.05
C HIS A 85 -26.54 -18.95 -17.68
N PHE A 86 -25.30 -19.43 -17.63
CA PHE A 86 -24.55 -19.57 -16.39
C PHE A 86 -23.06 -19.54 -16.67
N ALA A 87 -22.36 -18.60 -16.05
CA ALA A 87 -20.91 -18.59 -15.97
C ALA A 87 -20.51 -18.74 -14.51
N GLY A 88 -19.58 -19.64 -14.22
CA GLY A 88 -19.03 -19.82 -12.88
C GLY A 88 -17.56 -20.15 -12.96
N SER A 89 -16.76 -19.70 -12.00
CA SER A 89 -15.36 -20.14 -11.87
C SER A 89 -15.03 -20.43 -10.41
N ILE A 90 -13.97 -21.22 -10.23
CA ILE A 90 -13.33 -21.44 -8.94
C ILE A 90 -11.96 -20.78 -9.04
N ASN A 91 -11.77 -19.71 -8.28
CA ASN A 91 -10.52 -18.98 -8.27
C ASN A 91 -9.87 -19.10 -6.90
N VAL A 92 -8.55 -19.21 -6.91
CA VAL A 92 -7.79 -19.21 -5.67
C VAL A 92 -6.66 -18.21 -5.78
N GLN A 93 -6.50 -17.37 -4.76
CA GLN A 93 -5.52 -16.31 -4.74
C GLN A 93 -4.72 -16.30 -3.44
N ARG A 94 -3.40 -16.10 -3.51
CA ARG A 94 -2.57 -15.76 -2.34
C ARG A 94 -2.02 -14.36 -2.48
N ARG A 95 -2.21 -13.52 -1.46
CA ARG A 95 -1.55 -12.20 -1.35
C ARG A 95 -0.67 -12.16 -0.12
N LEU A 96 0.41 -11.40 -0.20
CA LEU A 96 1.31 -11.15 0.92
C LEU A 96 1.41 -9.67 1.17
N PHE A 97 1.40 -9.32 2.44
CA PHE A 97 1.63 -7.96 2.89
C PHE A 97 2.78 -8.01 3.89
N PRO A 98 3.92 -7.34 3.60
CA PRO A 98 4.96 -7.18 4.60
C PRO A 98 4.38 -6.41 5.78
N ASN A 99 4.58 -6.92 6.98
CA ASN A 99 4.08 -6.25 8.17
C ASN A 99 5.00 -5.12 8.63
N PHE A 100 6.24 -5.07 8.12
CA PHE A 100 7.29 -4.15 8.56
C PHE A 100 7.49 -4.16 10.07
N ASP A 101 7.22 -5.31 10.70
CA ASP A 101 7.53 -5.52 12.11
C ASP A 101 8.98 -5.98 12.28
N ILE A 102 9.44 -5.97 13.53
CA ILE A 102 10.77 -6.41 13.94
C ILE A 102 11.09 -7.88 13.57
N PHE A 103 10.08 -8.67 13.23
CA PHE A 103 10.22 -10.07 12.87
C PHE A 103 10.29 -10.31 11.37
N ASP A 104 10.20 -9.25 10.55
CA ASP A 104 9.96 -9.37 9.11
C ASP A 104 8.83 -10.35 8.81
N SER A 105 7.76 -10.28 9.61
CA SER A 105 6.61 -11.13 9.43
C SER A 105 5.79 -10.66 8.23
N TYR A 106 5.08 -11.60 7.62
CA TYR A 106 4.19 -11.34 6.51
C TYR A 106 2.77 -11.71 6.91
N THR A 107 1.83 -10.84 6.58
CA THR A 107 0.41 -11.21 6.56
C THR A 107 0.13 -11.92 5.24
N VAL A 108 -0.19 -13.21 5.33
CA VAL A 108 -0.60 -14.04 4.19
C VAL A 108 -2.12 -14.08 4.13
N VAL A 109 -2.66 -13.71 2.99
CA VAL A 109 -4.09 -13.70 2.70
C VAL A 109 -4.36 -14.71 1.60
N ASP A 110 -4.93 -15.85 1.99
CA ASP A 110 -5.39 -16.88 1.06
C ASP A 110 -6.89 -16.69 0.81
N THR A 111 -7.27 -16.54 -0.44
CA THR A 111 -8.64 -16.26 -0.88
C THR A 111 -9.11 -17.35 -1.82
N PHE A 112 -10.27 -17.92 -1.53
CA PHE A 112 -10.99 -18.84 -2.39
C PHE A 112 -12.27 -18.14 -2.85
N GLU A 113 -12.50 -18.04 -4.16
CA GLU A 113 -13.63 -17.34 -4.75
C GLU A 113 -14.43 -18.27 -5.65
N LEU A 114 -15.74 -18.22 -5.52
CA LEU A 114 -16.72 -18.89 -6.38
C LEU A 114 -17.63 -17.83 -7.01
N PRO A 115 -17.11 -17.01 -7.93
CA PRO A 115 -17.96 -16.09 -8.68
C PRO A 115 -18.87 -16.90 -9.61
N SER A 116 -20.13 -16.49 -9.61
CA SER A 116 -21.19 -17.02 -10.45
C SER A 116 -21.99 -15.87 -11.04
N THR A 117 -22.33 -16.00 -12.31
CA THR A 117 -23.09 -15.03 -13.06
C THR A 117 -24.18 -15.78 -13.79
N ILE A 118 -25.41 -15.34 -13.61
CA ILE A 118 -26.55 -15.80 -14.40
C ILE A 118 -26.89 -14.64 -15.33
N PRO A 119 -26.26 -14.57 -16.53
CA PRO A 119 -26.68 -13.61 -17.52
C PRO A 119 -28.08 -13.99 -17.97
N LEU A 120 -29.07 -13.22 -17.55
CA LEU A 120 -30.41 -13.38 -18.06
C LEU A 120 -30.42 -12.85 -19.50
N PRO A 121 -31.17 -13.48 -20.42
CA PRO A 121 -31.28 -12.99 -21.78
C PRO A 121 -31.65 -11.51 -21.75
N ALA A 122 -31.05 -10.72 -22.64
CA ALA A 122 -31.34 -9.30 -22.70
C ALA A 122 -32.86 -9.11 -22.81
N LEU A 123 -33.43 -8.28 -21.94
CA LEU A 123 -34.87 -7.97 -21.99
C LEU A 123 -35.23 -7.38 -23.35
N ILE A 124 -34.28 -6.65 -23.94
CA ILE A 124 -34.29 -6.19 -25.32
C ILE A 124 -32.90 -6.51 -25.87
N ASP A 125 -32.82 -7.53 -26.73
CA ASP A 125 -31.60 -7.81 -27.49
C ASP A 125 -31.13 -6.52 -28.16
N PRO A 126 -29.81 -6.24 -28.17
CA PRO A 126 -29.28 -5.07 -28.83
C PRO A 126 -29.66 -5.11 -30.31
N LYS A 127 -30.70 -4.36 -30.67
CA LYS A 127 -31.18 -4.20 -32.04
C LYS A 127 -30.77 -2.84 -32.53
N GLU A 128 -30.53 -2.77 -33.82
CA GLU A 128 -30.32 -1.53 -34.52
C GLU A 128 -31.64 -0.74 -34.49
N ILE A 129 -31.71 0.31 -33.67
CA ILE A 129 -32.89 1.17 -33.56
C ILE A 129 -32.98 2.05 -34.81
N VAL A 130 -31.80 2.49 -35.27
CA VAL A 130 -31.55 3.29 -36.48
C VAL A 130 -30.19 2.82 -37.01
N PRO A 131 -29.92 2.82 -38.33
CA PRO A 131 -28.61 2.45 -38.88
C PRO A 131 -27.45 3.07 -38.10
N GLY A 132 -26.55 2.23 -37.59
CA GLY A 132 -25.43 2.64 -36.75
C GLY A 132 -25.79 2.99 -35.30
N VAL A 133 -26.98 2.68 -34.78
CA VAL A 133 -27.35 2.90 -33.36
C VAL A 133 -27.94 1.62 -32.77
N LEU A 134 -27.21 1.01 -31.82
CA LEU A 134 -27.60 -0.20 -31.10
C LEU A 134 -28.11 0.16 -29.71
N GLY A 135 -29.38 -0.12 -29.42
CA GLY A 135 -29.94 0.00 -28.08
C GLY A 135 -30.22 -1.36 -27.47
N GLY A 136 -29.79 -1.58 -26.23
CA GLY A 136 -30.06 -2.82 -25.49
C GLY A 136 -30.47 -2.54 -24.05
N LEU A 137 -31.28 -3.44 -23.49
CA LEU A 137 -31.62 -3.47 -22.07
C LEU A 137 -31.17 -4.82 -21.51
N THR A 138 -30.26 -4.78 -20.55
CA THR A 138 -29.68 -5.98 -19.93
C THR A 138 -30.08 -6.06 -18.46
N PHE A 139 -30.41 -7.26 -18.01
CA PHE A 139 -30.67 -7.58 -16.62
C PHE A 139 -29.75 -8.73 -16.22
N GLY A 140 -29.04 -8.58 -15.11
CA GLY A 140 -28.04 -9.55 -14.66
C GLY A 140 -28.13 -9.81 -13.17
N VAL A 141 -27.97 -11.09 -12.81
CA VAL A 141 -27.80 -11.51 -11.41
C VAL A 141 -26.40 -12.09 -11.27
N TYR A 142 -25.66 -11.58 -10.30
CA TYR A 142 -24.32 -12.00 -9.97
C TYR A 142 -24.29 -12.45 -8.51
N GLY A 143 -23.65 -13.59 -8.26
CA GLY A 143 -23.41 -14.10 -6.91
C GLY A 143 -21.94 -14.43 -6.76
N ASN A 144 -21.32 -14.07 -5.66
CA ASN A 144 -19.93 -14.44 -5.40
C ASN A 144 -19.80 -14.91 -3.95
N LEU A 145 -19.37 -16.16 -3.76
CA LEU A 145 -18.95 -16.64 -2.45
C LEU A 145 -17.43 -16.54 -2.37
N THR A 146 -16.94 -15.78 -1.41
CA THR A 146 -15.52 -15.60 -1.14
C THR A 146 -15.22 -16.09 0.26
N ILE A 147 -14.17 -16.88 0.40
CA ILE A 147 -13.64 -17.29 1.69
C ILE A 147 -12.20 -16.81 1.76
N THR A 148 -11.85 -16.13 2.83
CA THR A 148 -10.52 -15.56 3.03
C THR A 148 -9.95 -16.04 4.35
N ASN A 149 -8.73 -16.59 4.33
CA ASN A 149 -7.94 -16.87 5.52
C ASN A 149 -6.78 -15.87 5.57
N ILE A 150 -6.71 -15.11 6.66
CA ILE A 150 -5.67 -14.13 6.94
C ILE A 150 -4.86 -14.64 8.14
N ARG A 151 -3.57 -14.88 7.93
CA ARG A 151 -2.65 -15.32 9.00
C ARG A 151 -1.35 -14.55 8.95
N GLN A 152 -0.67 -14.50 10.09
CA GLN A 152 0.69 -13.99 10.16
C GLN A 152 1.69 -15.14 10.17
N VAL A 153 2.68 -15.04 9.30
CA VAL A 153 3.81 -15.95 9.24
C VAL A 153 5.07 -15.17 9.55
N SER A 154 5.76 -15.58 10.62
CA SER A 154 7.09 -15.08 10.94
C SER A 154 8.14 -16.06 10.40
N PRO A 155 9.28 -15.57 9.88
CA PRO A 155 10.43 -16.37 9.48
C PRO A 155 10.83 -17.42 10.51
N LEU A 156 10.82 -17.07 11.79
CA LEU A 156 11.17 -17.96 12.90
C LEU A 156 10.21 -19.15 13.03
N LYS A 157 8.94 -19.00 12.63
CA LYS A 157 7.94 -20.09 12.60
C LYS A 157 7.98 -20.89 11.30
N MET A 158 8.77 -20.47 10.31
CA MET A 158 8.88 -21.07 8.97
C MET A 158 10.03 -22.09 8.85
N GLU A 159 10.77 -22.39 9.92
CA GLU A 159 11.94 -23.31 9.93
C GLU A 159 11.67 -24.76 9.47
N ARG A 160 10.44 -25.11 9.10
CA ARG A 160 10.16 -26.34 8.37
C ARG A 160 9.40 -26.02 7.08
N LEU A 161 10.13 -25.55 6.07
CA LEU A 161 9.74 -25.90 4.70
C LEU A 161 9.63 -27.42 4.68
N LEU A 162 8.48 -27.95 4.24
CA LEU A 162 8.36 -29.37 3.91
C LEU A 162 9.54 -29.68 2.99
N THR A 163 10.48 -30.49 3.47
CA THR A 163 11.55 -31.00 2.62
C THR A 163 10.89 -31.73 1.46
N TRP A 164 11.53 -31.73 0.29
CA TRP A 164 11.02 -32.50 -0.86
C TRP A 164 10.70 -33.96 -0.48
N ALA A 165 11.41 -34.52 0.50
CA ALA A 165 11.10 -35.82 1.11
C ALA A 165 9.72 -35.85 1.79
N SER A 166 9.43 -34.92 2.71
CA SER A 166 8.10 -34.86 3.37
C SER A 166 6.95 -34.54 2.42
N LEU A 167 7.20 -33.73 1.38
CA LEU A 167 6.21 -33.37 0.38
C LEU A 167 5.98 -34.54 -0.60
N LYS A 168 7.04 -35.31 -0.91
CA LYS A 168 6.96 -36.58 -1.63
C LYS A 168 6.15 -37.58 -0.81
N ASP A 169 6.41 -37.73 0.50
CA ASP A 169 5.67 -38.65 1.39
C ASP A 169 4.17 -38.32 1.44
N GLU A 170 3.82 -37.03 1.60
CA GLU A 170 2.42 -36.54 1.60
C GLU A 170 1.74 -36.74 0.23
N LEU A 171 2.45 -36.50 -0.87
CA LEU A 171 1.95 -36.73 -2.23
C LEU A 171 1.84 -38.21 -2.60
N THR A 172 2.75 -39.08 -2.11
CA THR A 172 2.64 -40.53 -2.29
C THR A 172 1.46 -41.11 -1.53
N HIS A 173 1.07 -40.51 -0.39
CA HIS A 173 -0.18 -40.87 0.29
C HIS A 173 -1.44 -40.42 -0.47
N LEU A 174 -1.36 -39.32 -1.22
CA LEU A 174 -2.50 -38.78 -1.99
C LEU A 174 -2.63 -39.34 -3.41
N ASN A 175 -1.56 -39.89 -4.00
CA ASN A 175 -1.59 -40.47 -5.35
C ASN A 175 -0.66 -41.69 -5.48
N PRO A 176 -1.19 -42.92 -5.32
CA PRO A 176 -0.38 -44.14 -5.38
C PRO A 176 0.28 -44.38 -6.75
N LYS A 177 -0.16 -43.70 -7.82
CA LYS A 177 0.47 -43.80 -9.15
C LYS A 177 1.88 -43.21 -9.20
N ILE A 178 2.23 -42.30 -8.30
CA ILE A 178 3.60 -41.75 -8.20
C ILE A 178 4.55 -42.77 -7.54
N ALA A 179 4.03 -43.64 -6.66
CA ALA A 179 4.81 -44.73 -6.08
C ALA A 179 5.22 -45.78 -7.14
N ASN A 180 4.42 -45.96 -8.19
CA ASN A 180 4.73 -46.89 -9.28
C ASN A 180 5.88 -46.42 -10.18
N ALA A 181 6.23 -45.13 -10.19
CA ALA A 181 7.38 -44.64 -10.96
C ALA A 181 8.72 -45.14 -10.37
N ASP A 182 8.80 -45.31 -9.04
CA ASP A 182 9.96 -45.93 -8.40
C ASP A 182 10.03 -47.45 -8.68
N GLU A 183 8.90 -48.10 -9.00
CA GLU A 183 8.89 -49.49 -9.50
C GLU A 183 9.26 -49.60 -10.97
N GLU A 184 8.78 -48.73 -11.86
CA GLU A 184 9.20 -48.71 -13.28
C GLU A 184 10.71 -48.43 -13.42
N VAL A 185 11.27 -47.56 -12.59
CA VAL A 185 12.73 -47.33 -12.56
C VAL A 185 13.48 -48.55 -12.06
N LYS A 186 12.95 -49.28 -11.07
CA LYS A 186 13.54 -50.56 -10.63
C LYS A 186 13.41 -51.64 -11.71
N GLU A 187 12.30 -51.68 -12.43
CA GLU A 187 12.06 -52.62 -13.52
C GLU A 187 13.01 -52.33 -14.69
N LEU A 188 13.16 -51.07 -15.10
CA LEU A 188 14.14 -50.63 -16.09
C LEU A 188 15.58 -50.93 -15.65
N MET A 189 15.93 -50.68 -14.38
CA MET A 189 17.24 -51.03 -13.84
C MET A 189 17.51 -52.54 -13.86
N SER A 190 16.49 -53.37 -13.58
CA SER A 190 16.61 -54.82 -13.67
C SER A 190 16.71 -55.32 -15.12
N LYS A 191 16.01 -54.64 -16.05
CA LYS A 191 15.93 -55.02 -17.46
C LYS A 191 17.22 -54.76 -18.21
N TYR A 192 17.98 -53.74 -17.82
CA TYR A 192 19.21 -53.34 -18.50
C TYR A 192 20.50 -53.69 -17.74
N ASP A 193 20.39 -54.33 -16.56
CA ASP A 193 21.52 -54.72 -15.70
C ASP A 193 22.53 -53.57 -15.44
N ILE A 194 22.02 -52.34 -15.40
CA ILE A 194 22.84 -51.14 -15.20
C ILE A 194 22.86 -50.86 -13.70
N SER A 195 24.04 -50.95 -13.09
CA SER A 195 24.18 -50.57 -11.68
C SER A 195 23.79 -49.08 -11.53
N LYS A 196 23.14 -48.74 -10.41
CA LYS A 196 22.76 -47.34 -10.10
C LYS A 196 23.95 -46.38 -10.24
N LYS A 197 25.16 -46.87 -9.94
CA LYS A 197 26.41 -46.10 -10.09
C LYS A 197 26.75 -45.83 -11.55
N ASP A 198 26.55 -46.80 -12.45
CA ASP A 198 26.89 -46.66 -13.87
C ASP A 198 25.88 -45.79 -14.62
N LEU A 199 24.59 -45.87 -14.27
CA LEU A 199 23.58 -44.96 -14.81
C LEU A 199 23.84 -43.52 -14.39
N ILE A 200 24.18 -43.29 -13.12
CA ILE A 200 24.56 -41.96 -12.61
C ILE A 200 25.86 -41.48 -13.27
N LYS A 201 26.81 -42.39 -13.55
CA LYS A 201 28.06 -42.06 -14.23
C LYS A 201 27.82 -41.67 -15.70
N GLN A 202 27.00 -42.41 -16.44
CA GLN A 202 26.63 -42.10 -17.82
C GLN A 202 25.83 -40.79 -17.92
N ILE A 203 24.91 -40.52 -16.99
CA ILE A 203 24.20 -39.23 -16.93
C ILE A 203 25.17 -38.09 -16.63
N LYS A 204 26.18 -38.30 -15.77
CA LYS A 204 27.21 -37.29 -15.47
C LYS A 204 28.19 -37.08 -16.61
N GLU A 205 28.50 -38.12 -17.39
CA GLU A 205 29.38 -38.04 -18.55
C GLU A 205 28.66 -37.40 -19.75
N ALA A 206 27.38 -37.71 -19.97
CA ALA A 206 26.55 -37.06 -21.00
C ALA A 206 26.27 -35.56 -20.71
N ASN A 207 26.35 -35.13 -19.44
CA ASN A 207 26.20 -33.72 -19.06
C ASN A 207 27.55 -32.98 -18.91
N LYS A 208 28.69 -33.63 -19.21
CA LYS A 208 30.03 -33.04 -19.08
C LYS A 208 30.54 -32.35 -20.36
N GLU A 209 29.89 -32.55 -21.51
CA GLU A 209 30.29 -31.90 -22.76
C GLU A 209 29.72 -30.48 -22.92
N ASP A 210 28.72 -30.08 -22.13
CA ASP A 210 28.23 -28.69 -22.08
C ASP A 210 28.80 -27.96 -20.83
N ASN A 211 30.04 -27.48 -20.92
CA ASN A 211 30.69 -26.71 -19.84
C ASN A 211 29.99 -25.37 -19.50
N ASP A 212 29.10 -24.87 -20.37
CA ASP A 212 28.28 -23.68 -20.08
C ASP A 212 27.19 -23.95 -19.02
N TYR A 213 26.78 -25.21 -18.83
CA TYR A 213 25.77 -25.58 -17.84
C TYR A 213 26.30 -25.55 -16.40
N GLU A 214 27.61 -25.64 -16.16
CA GLU A 214 28.12 -25.68 -14.78
C GLU A 214 28.10 -24.30 -14.12
N LEU A 215 28.38 -23.24 -14.89
CA LEU A 215 28.25 -21.85 -14.45
C LEU A 215 26.77 -21.50 -14.25
N ASP A 216 25.91 -21.86 -15.21
CA ASP A 216 24.46 -21.61 -15.14
C ASP A 216 23.78 -22.44 -14.05
N SER A 217 24.29 -23.65 -13.71
CA SER A 217 23.78 -24.47 -12.60
C SER A 217 24.23 -23.98 -11.23
N LYS A 218 25.44 -23.40 -11.10
CA LYS A 218 25.91 -22.78 -9.84
C LYS A 218 25.23 -21.44 -9.62
N LEU A 219 25.07 -20.64 -10.67
CA LEU A 219 24.32 -19.39 -10.63
C LEU A 219 22.85 -19.65 -10.33
N SER A 220 22.18 -20.57 -11.04
CA SER A 220 20.78 -20.92 -10.75
C SER A 220 20.59 -21.60 -9.40
N LYS A 221 21.53 -22.43 -8.92
CA LYS A 221 21.46 -22.98 -7.56
C LYS A 221 21.64 -21.92 -6.48
N ASN A 222 22.57 -20.98 -6.65
CA ASN A 222 22.75 -19.90 -5.70
C ASN A 222 21.60 -18.89 -5.76
N ILE A 223 21.09 -18.57 -6.95
CA ILE A 223 19.93 -17.70 -7.14
C ILE A 223 18.70 -18.37 -6.53
N VAL A 224 18.44 -19.66 -6.79
CA VAL A 224 17.30 -20.38 -6.21
C VAL A 224 17.47 -20.61 -4.71
N ALA A 225 18.67 -20.90 -4.21
CA ALA A 225 18.92 -21.03 -2.76
C ALA A 225 18.75 -19.69 -2.04
N ASN A 226 19.28 -18.60 -2.58
CA ASN A 226 19.13 -17.26 -2.01
C ASN A 226 17.67 -16.76 -2.12
N TYR A 227 16.97 -17.08 -3.23
CA TYR A 227 15.53 -16.83 -3.34
C TYR A 227 14.75 -17.65 -2.31
N LEU A 228 15.06 -18.93 -2.15
CA LEU A 228 14.36 -19.79 -1.19
C LEU A 228 14.67 -19.43 0.26
N ASP A 229 15.78 -18.73 0.53
CA ASP A 229 16.12 -18.24 1.87
C ASP A 229 15.49 -16.89 2.24
N ASP A 230 15.08 -16.12 1.23
CA ASP A 230 14.33 -14.88 1.42
C ASP A 230 13.00 -15.14 2.14
N THR A 231 12.74 -14.31 3.15
CA THR A 231 11.59 -14.43 4.06
C THR A 231 10.27 -14.21 3.33
N GLU A 232 10.25 -13.30 2.34
CA GLU A 232 9.08 -13.08 1.50
C GLU A 232 8.77 -14.34 0.70
N THR A 233 9.77 -14.90 0.04
CA THR A 233 9.65 -16.13 -0.75
C THR A 233 9.16 -17.31 0.11
N LYS A 234 9.70 -17.50 1.32
CA LYS A 234 9.21 -18.50 2.28
C LYS A 234 7.76 -18.27 2.68
N ALA A 235 7.36 -17.03 2.98
CA ALA A 235 5.98 -16.69 3.30
C ALA A 235 5.05 -16.98 2.11
N ARG A 236 5.53 -16.71 0.89
CA ARG A 236 4.79 -16.81 -0.36
C ARG A 236 4.54 -18.26 -0.76
N PHE A 237 5.57 -19.10 -0.74
CA PHE A 237 5.48 -20.50 -1.18
C PHE A 237 5.27 -21.50 -0.05
N GLY A 238 5.57 -21.13 1.19
CA GLY A 238 5.32 -21.95 2.36
C GLY A 238 3.88 -22.43 2.40
N LYS A 239 3.67 -23.75 2.43
CA LYS A 239 2.35 -24.38 2.50
C LYS A 239 1.41 -23.94 1.36
N ILE A 240 1.92 -23.63 0.17
CA ILE A 240 1.06 -23.33 -0.99
C ILE A 240 0.22 -24.56 -1.38
N VAL A 241 0.76 -25.76 -1.19
CA VAL A 241 0.01 -27.02 -1.40
C VAL A 241 -1.20 -27.12 -0.48
N ASN A 242 -1.17 -26.51 0.72
CA ASN A 242 -2.31 -26.52 1.63
C ASN A 242 -3.52 -25.78 1.07
N ILE A 243 -3.32 -24.81 0.17
CA ILE A 243 -4.39 -24.16 -0.57
C ILE A 243 -5.15 -25.17 -1.45
N PHE A 244 -4.48 -26.21 -1.92
CA PHE A 244 -5.10 -27.25 -2.77
C PHE A 244 -5.53 -28.48 -1.96
N ALA A 245 -4.76 -28.88 -0.94
CA ALA A 245 -4.98 -30.10 -0.17
C ALA A 245 -6.03 -29.96 0.95
N SER A 246 -6.12 -28.78 1.57
CA SER A 246 -7.11 -28.48 2.60
C SER A 246 -7.51 -27.02 2.43
N PRO A 247 -8.27 -26.71 1.37
CA PRO A 247 -8.30 -25.38 0.77
C PRO A 247 -8.55 -24.26 1.75
N LEU A 248 -9.27 -24.54 2.83
CA LEU A 248 -9.58 -23.57 3.86
C LEU A 248 -9.68 -24.30 5.21
N ARG A 249 -8.89 -23.91 6.21
CA ARG A 249 -9.03 -24.35 7.61
C ARG A 249 -10.30 -23.75 8.21
N LEU A 250 -11.47 -24.14 7.71
CA LEU A 250 -12.72 -23.52 8.11
C LEU A 250 -13.07 -23.92 9.54
N PRO A 251 -13.23 -22.95 10.47
CA PRO A 251 -13.73 -23.23 11.81
C PRO A 251 -15.25 -23.46 11.75
N LEU A 252 -15.71 -24.56 11.17
CA LEU A 252 -17.13 -24.98 11.14
C LEU A 252 -17.63 -25.48 12.51
N GLY A 253 -17.10 -24.90 13.60
CA GLY A 253 -17.40 -25.20 14.99
C GLY A 253 -16.19 -24.91 15.89
N TRP A 254 -16.38 -24.94 17.20
CA TRP A 254 -15.34 -24.64 18.19
C TRP A 254 -14.15 -25.61 18.09
N LYS A 255 -14.37 -26.89 17.74
CA LYS A 255 -13.29 -27.86 17.48
C LYS A 255 -12.46 -27.48 16.24
N GLY A 256 -13.11 -26.92 15.22
CA GLY A 256 -12.42 -26.38 14.06
C GLY A 256 -11.60 -25.14 14.42
N MET A 257 -12.13 -24.31 15.33
CA MET A 257 -11.47 -23.11 15.85
C MET A 257 -10.13 -23.41 16.54
N GLN A 258 -10.02 -24.54 17.23
CA GLN A 258 -8.77 -24.97 17.87
C GLN A 258 -7.61 -25.15 16.88
N ARG A 259 -7.88 -25.42 15.59
CA ARG A 259 -6.87 -25.59 14.54
C ARG A 259 -6.29 -24.27 14.05
N LEU A 260 -6.93 -23.15 14.36
CA LEU A 260 -6.42 -21.83 14.02
C LEU A 260 -5.32 -21.41 15.01
N THR A 261 -4.37 -20.64 14.50
CA THR A 261 -3.34 -20.02 15.32
C THR A 261 -3.89 -18.73 15.97
N PRO A 262 -3.45 -18.36 17.19
CA PRO A 262 -3.81 -17.07 17.78
C PRO A 262 -3.51 -15.92 16.80
N GLY A 263 -4.47 -15.02 16.63
CA GLY A 263 -4.44 -13.92 15.66
C GLY A 263 -4.81 -14.31 14.23
N GLU A 264 -5.08 -15.58 13.90
CA GLU A 264 -5.58 -16.01 12.59
C GLU A 264 -7.05 -15.62 12.41
N ILE A 265 -7.42 -15.19 11.20
CA ILE A 265 -8.77 -14.76 10.84
C ILE A 265 -9.28 -15.53 9.66
N VAL A 266 -10.51 -16.03 9.77
CA VAL A 266 -11.23 -16.65 8.66
C VAL A 266 -12.49 -15.85 8.41
N SER A 267 -12.70 -15.44 7.16
CA SER A 267 -13.87 -14.67 6.74
C SER A 267 -14.60 -15.36 5.61
N TYR A 268 -15.92 -15.46 5.72
CA TYR A 268 -16.81 -15.92 4.67
C TYR A 268 -17.65 -14.74 4.22
N THR A 269 -17.65 -14.47 2.92
CA THR A 269 -18.37 -13.36 2.31
C THR A 269 -19.24 -13.89 1.18
N ALA A 270 -20.55 -13.78 1.33
CA ALA A 270 -21.50 -13.99 0.26
C ALA A 270 -21.93 -12.63 -0.29
N ASN A 271 -21.72 -12.41 -1.59
CA ASN A 271 -22.15 -11.22 -2.30
C ASN A 271 -23.24 -11.59 -3.29
N GLY A 272 -24.28 -10.76 -3.38
CA GLY A 272 -25.32 -10.87 -4.39
C GLY A 272 -25.56 -9.50 -5.02
N LEU A 273 -25.54 -9.43 -6.34
CA LEU A 273 -25.75 -8.20 -7.11
C LEU A 273 -26.85 -8.45 -8.13
N VAL A 274 -27.86 -7.59 -8.11
CA VAL A 274 -28.89 -7.50 -9.14
C VAL A 274 -28.68 -6.18 -9.88
N GLN A 275 -28.55 -6.23 -11.20
CA GLN A 275 -28.25 -5.07 -12.02
C GLN A 275 -29.23 -4.98 -13.20
N LEU A 276 -29.75 -3.78 -13.44
CA LEU A 276 -30.47 -3.41 -14.64
C LEU A 276 -29.67 -2.32 -15.36
N ALA A 277 -29.32 -2.56 -16.62
CA ALA A 277 -28.51 -1.63 -17.40
C ALA A 277 -29.13 -1.40 -18.78
N GLY A 278 -29.40 -0.14 -19.10
CA GLY A 278 -29.76 0.31 -20.44
C GLY A 278 -28.52 0.85 -21.14
N ASN A 279 -28.23 0.36 -22.33
CA ASN A 279 -27.11 0.81 -23.14
C ASN A 279 -27.56 1.31 -24.50
N ILE A 280 -27.09 2.49 -24.88
CA ILE A 280 -27.23 3.03 -26.23
C ILE A 280 -25.82 3.17 -26.78
N GLY A 281 -25.48 2.30 -27.73
CA GLY A 281 -24.27 2.37 -28.53
C GLY A 281 -24.55 2.96 -29.89
N TRP A 282 -23.58 3.64 -30.48
CA TRP A 282 -23.62 4.03 -31.88
C TRP A 282 -22.30 3.72 -32.56
N ASN A 283 -22.40 3.37 -33.84
CA ASN A 283 -21.31 3.06 -34.74
C ASN A 283 -21.38 4.04 -35.93
N TYR A 284 -20.46 5.01 -35.96
CA TYR A 284 -20.51 6.11 -36.93
C TYR A 284 -20.18 5.67 -38.37
N MET A 285 -19.65 4.44 -38.57
CA MET A 285 -19.31 3.87 -39.87
C MET A 285 -19.47 2.34 -39.85
N ALA A 286 -20.71 1.84 -39.72
CA ALA A 286 -20.98 0.40 -39.68
C ALA A 286 -20.42 -0.36 -40.91
N ASP A 287 -20.34 0.31 -42.06
CA ASP A 287 -19.92 -0.27 -43.34
C ASP A 287 -18.40 -0.35 -43.55
N VAL A 288 -17.60 0.22 -42.63
CA VAL A 288 -16.12 0.17 -42.69
C VAL A 288 -15.58 -0.51 -41.42
N PRO A 289 -15.48 -1.86 -41.40
CA PRO A 289 -15.14 -2.64 -40.20
C PRO A 289 -13.83 -2.23 -39.52
N LEU A 290 -12.89 -1.67 -40.28
CA LEU A 290 -11.55 -1.27 -39.80
C LEU A 290 -11.52 0.13 -39.16
N LEU A 291 -12.55 0.98 -39.37
CA LEU A 291 -12.59 2.38 -38.93
C LEU A 291 -13.83 2.73 -38.12
N SER A 292 -14.71 1.76 -37.84
CA SER A 292 -16.04 1.98 -37.26
C SER A 292 -15.92 2.46 -35.80
N PRO A 293 -16.00 3.76 -35.51
CA PRO A 293 -15.76 4.24 -34.17
C PRO A 293 -17.03 4.00 -33.34
N ARG A 294 -16.88 3.26 -32.23
CA ARG A 294 -18.01 2.84 -31.39
C ARG A 294 -18.09 3.68 -30.13
N GLY A 295 -19.12 4.51 -30.01
CA GLY A 295 -19.45 5.21 -28.77
C GLY A 295 -20.54 4.45 -28.02
N GLN A 296 -20.52 4.47 -26.69
CA GLN A 296 -21.57 3.84 -25.88
C GLN A 296 -21.86 4.66 -24.63
N VAL A 297 -23.14 4.93 -24.40
CA VAL A 297 -23.66 5.43 -23.13
C VAL A 297 -24.40 4.29 -22.45
N SER A 298 -24.06 4.01 -21.19
CA SER A 298 -24.79 3.05 -20.36
C SER A 298 -25.30 3.72 -19.10
N LEU A 299 -26.59 3.58 -18.85
CA LEU A 299 -27.22 3.87 -17.57
C LEU A 299 -27.41 2.56 -16.82
N VAL A 300 -26.91 2.50 -15.60
CA VAL A 300 -26.93 1.31 -14.76
C VAL A 300 -27.64 1.66 -13.47
N THR A 301 -28.56 0.81 -13.03
CA THR A 301 -29.05 0.78 -11.65
C THR A 301 -28.75 -0.60 -11.05
N TYR A 302 -28.38 -0.63 -9.78
CA TYR A 302 -28.02 -1.88 -9.12
C TYR A 302 -28.40 -1.91 -7.65
N LEU A 303 -28.65 -3.13 -7.18
CA LEU A 303 -28.78 -3.49 -5.78
C LEU A 303 -27.72 -4.56 -5.48
N ASN A 304 -26.78 -4.23 -4.60
CA ASN A 304 -25.71 -5.11 -4.15
C ASN A 304 -25.88 -5.40 -2.66
N GLY A 305 -25.90 -6.68 -2.28
CA GLY A 305 -25.91 -7.15 -0.92
C GLY A 305 -24.62 -7.91 -0.62
N THR A 306 -23.95 -7.54 0.47
CA THR A 306 -22.83 -8.30 1.02
C THR A 306 -23.21 -8.81 2.40
N TYR A 307 -23.05 -10.11 2.62
CA TYR A 307 -23.17 -10.76 3.91
C TYR A 307 -21.82 -11.38 4.26
N ARG A 308 -21.22 -10.96 5.36
CA ARG A 308 -19.89 -11.39 5.77
C ARG A 308 -19.87 -11.81 7.22
N ILE A 309 -19.30 -12.98 7.49
CA ILE A 309 -18.95 -13.43 8.85
C ILE A 309 -17.45 -13.54 8.92
N SER A 310 -16.84 -12.89 9.91
CA SER A 310 -15.41 -13.01 10.18
C SER A 310 -15.20 -13.58 11.57
N ILE A 311 -14.30 -14.54 11.70
CA ILE A 311 -13.95 -15.23 12.94
C ILE A 311 -12.47 -15.03 13.22
N MET A 312 -12.13 -14.62 14.44
CA MET A 312 -10.75 -14.38 14.86
C MET A 312 -10.46 -15.16 16.13
N LYS A 313 -9.35 -15.90 16.13
CA LYS A 313 -8.81 -16.50 17.36
C LYS A 313 -8.05 -15.46 18.14
N GLU A 314 -8.46 -15.13 19.35
CA GLU A 314 -7.60 -14.31 20.22
C GLU A 314 -6.51 -15.17 20.83
N ASP A 315 -6.94 -16.27 21.46
CA ASP A 315 -6.12 -17.29 22.12
C ASP A 315 -6.92 -18.61 22.19
N ASP A 316 -6.53 -19.55 23.05
CA ASP A 316 -7.24 -20.84 23.20
C ASP A 316 -8.55 -20.73 24.00
N ARG A 317 -8.73 -19.66 24.79
CA ARG A 317 -9.94 -19.38 25.57
C ARG A 317 -10.94 -18.54 24.78
N PHE A 318 -10.49 -17.51 24.07
CA PHE A 318 -11.38 -16.51 23.47
C PHE A 318 -11.37 -16.51 21.95
N SER A 319 -12.56 -16.34 21.38
CA SER A 319 -12.76 -16.05 19.96
C SER A 319 -13.69 -14.87 19.78
N GLN A 320 -13.45 -14.07 18.75
CA GLN A 320 -14.40 -13.06 18.31
C GLN A 320 -15.12 -13.53 17.06
N VAL A 321 -16.39 -13.12 16.91
CA VAL A 321 -17.16 -13.29 15.66
C VAL A 321 -17.79 -11.95 15.29
N LYS A 322 -17.48 -11.47 14.09
CA LYS A 322 -18.07 -10.28 13.47
C LYS A 322 -19.07 -10.69 12.39
N LEU A 323 -20.27 -10.14 12.45
CA LEU A 323 -21.24 -10.16 11.37
C LEU A 323 -21.29 -8.77 10.73
N THR A 324 -21.08 -8.72 9.42
CA THR A 324 -21.24 -7.52 8.60
C THR A 324 -22.31 -7.78 7.54
N ARG A 325 -23.33 -6.91 7.46
CA ARG A 325 -24.30 -6.89 6.36
C ARG A 325 -24.24 -5.54 5.68
N ILE A 326 -24.09 -5.51 4.36
CA ILE A 326 -24.04 -4.28 3.59
C ILE A 326 -25.09 -4.36 2.49
N GLY A 327 -26.06 -3.46 2.51
CA GLY A 327 -26.98 -3.24 1.40
C GLY A 327 -26.59 -1.96 0.67
N THR A 328 -26.25 -2.04 -0.61
CA THR A 328 -25.90 -0.89 -1.45
C THR A 328 -26.84 -0.81 -2.63
N MET A 329 -27.49 0.34 -2.80
CA MET A 329 -28.25 0.67 -4.00
C MET A 329 -27.56 1.81 -4.72
N GLY A 330 -27.39 1.71 -6.03
CA GLY A 330 -26.71 2.76 -6.78
C GLY A 330 -27.16 2.89 -8.22
N GLU A 331 -26.89 4.06 -8.77
CA GLU A 331 -27.07 4.44 -10.16
C GLU A 331 -25.71 4.88 -10.73
N GLY A 332 -25.45 4.48 -11.97
CA GLY A 332 -24.23 4.77 -12.70
C GLY A 332 -24.56 5.25 -14.11
N ALA A 333 -23.87 6.28 -14.58
CA ALA A 333 -23.86 6.67 -15.97
C ALA A 333 -22.42 6.57 -16.47
N HIS A 334 -22.19 5.68 -17.42
CA HIS A 334 -20.88 5.53 -18.05
C HIS A 334 -20.98 5.96 -19.51
N PHE A 335 -20.09 6.88 -19.87
CA PHE A 335 -19.82 7.23 -21.25
C PHE A 335 -18.50 6.58 -21.64
N TYR A 336 -18.60 5.60 -22.52
CA TYR A 336 -17.48 4.98 -23.20
C TYR A 336 -17.31 5.67 -24.55
N PRO A 337 -16.15 6.28 -24.80
CA PRO A 337 -15.92 7.01 -26.02
C PRO A 337 -15.74 6.05 -27.21
N LEU A 338 -15.75 6.66 -28.39
CA LEU A 338 -15.30 6.08 -29.66
C LEU A 338 -13.99 5.32 -29.47
N LEU A 339 -14.07 3.98 -29.43
CA LEU A 339 -12.90 3.11 -29.49
C LEU A 339 -12.44 3.03 -30.94
N PHE A 340 -11.27 3.57 -31.25
CA PHE A 340 -10.57 3.31 -32.50
C PHE A 340 -9.61 2.14 -32.25
N GLY A 341 -10.00 0.94 -32.68
CA GLY A 341 -9.14 -0.24 -32.64
C GLY A 341 -8.37 -0.39 -33.95
N TYR A 342 -7.07 -0.09 -33.94
CA TYR A 342 -6.18 -0.40 -35.05
C TYR A 342 -5.33 -1.61 -34.67
N LYS A 343 -5.37 -2.69 -35.47
CA LYS A 343 -4.34 -3.74 -35.40
C LYS A 343 -3.10 -3.25 -36.15
N LEU A 344 -2.17 -2.60 -35.47
CA LEU A 344 -0.91 -2.15 -36.09
C LEU A 344 0.05 -3.31 -36.37
N PHE A 345 -0.02 -4.37 -35.56
CA PHE A 345 0.84 -5.54 -35.65
C PHE A 345 -0.04 -6.78 -35.67
N ASP A 346 -0.53 -7.15 -36.85
CA ASP A 346 -1.09 -8.48 -37.09
C ASP A 346 0.04 -9.36 -37.64
N GLY A 347 0.37 -10.45 -36.96
CA GLY A 347 1.43 -11.38 -37.38
C GLY A 347 2.84 -11.15 -36.83
N VAL A 348 3.05 -10.19 -35.91
CA VAL A 348 4.33 -10.09 -35.18
C VAL A 348 4.32 -11.08 -34.01
N ALA A 349 5.01 -12.21 -34.19
CA ALA A 349 5.27 -13.17 -33.14
C ALA A 349 6.58 -12.82 -32.43
N VAL A 350 6.50 -12.41 -31.17
CA VAL A 350 7.68 -12.32 -30.29
C VAL A 350 7.68 -13.59 -29.46
N MET A 351 8.70 -14.43 -29.62
CA MET A 351 8.82 -15.72 -28.91
C MET A 351 7.69 -16.74 -29.22
N GLY A 352 7.18 -16.77 -30.46
CA GLY A 352 6.13 -17.73 -30.86
C GLY A 352 4.73 -17.46 -30.28
N LEU A 353 4.60 -16.45 -29.42
CA LEU A 353 3.33 -15.92 -28.97
C LEU A 353 2.88 -14.84 -29.96
N ASN A 354 1.71 -15.05 -30.58
CA ASN A 354 1.08 -14.01 -31.40
C ASN A 354 0.75 -12.82 -30.51
N VAL A 355 1.55 -11.76 -30.59
CA VAL A 355 1.27 -10.50 -29.91
C VAL A 355 0.33 -9.70 -30.81
N SER A 356 -0.88 -10.22 -31.06
CA SER A 356 -1.92 -9.43 -31.73
C SER A 356 -2.50 -8.45 -30.69
N LYS A 357 -1.83 -7.31 -30.51
CA LYS A 357 -2.32 -6.26 -29.61
C LYS A 357 -3.02 -5.18 -30.44
N GLU A 358 -4.34 -5.11 -30.31
CA GLU A 358 -5.12 -3.99 -30.84
C GLU A 358 -4.67 -2.69 -30.16
N MET A 359 -4.22 -1.71 -30.94
CA MET A 359 -4.02 -0.34 -30.46
C MET A 359 -5.39 0.33 -30.38
N SER A 360 -5.88 0.54 -29.16
CA SER A 360 -7.17 1.18 -28.90
C SER A 360 -6.95 2.59 -28.38
N ILE A 361 -7.41 3.63 -29.08
CA ILE A 361 -7.44 4.99 -28.53
C ILE A 361 -8.74 5.16 -27.74
N THR A 362 -8.64 5.50 -26.46
CA THR A 362 -9.81 5.80 -25.60
C THR A 362 -9.79 7.30 -25.29
N PRO A 363 -10.39 8.14 -26.15
CA PRO A 363 -10.17 9.57 -26.05
C PRO A 363 -10.77 10.18 -24.77
N PHE A 364 -11.87 9.66 -24.23
CA PHE A 364 -12.36 10.06 -22.90
C PHE A 364 -13.37 9.06 -22.33
N ARG A 365 -13.05 8.37 -21.25
CA ARG A 365 -14.03 7.64 -20.43
C ARG A 365 -14.54 8.56 -19.35
N PHE A 366 -15.85 8.63 -19.21
CA PHE A 366 -16.50 9.40 -18.15
C PHE A 366 -17.45 8.50 -17.38
N SER A 367 -17.38 8.54 -16.06
CA SER A 367 -18.25 7.75 -15.19
C SER A 367 -18.80 8.64 -14.09
N LEU A 368 -20.12 8.64 -13.93
CA LEU A 368 -20.80 9.19 -12.76
C LEU A 368 -21.42 8.03 -12.01
N ASN A 369 -21.14 7.94 -10.72
CA ASN A 369 -21.73 6.91 -9.86
C ASN A 369 -22.31 7.59 -8.62
N LYS A 370 -23.56 7.28 -8.30
CA LYS A 370 -24.19 7.69 -7.06
C LYS A 370 -24.74 6.45 -6.37
N SER A 371 -24.40 6.24 -5.11
CA SER A 371 -24.92 5.11 -4.36
C SER A 371 -25.25 5.49 -2.92
N ARG A 372 -26.16 4.73 -2.34
CA ARG A 372 -26.47 4.73 -0.92
C ARG A 372 -26.19 3.33 -0.40
N SER A 373 -25.45 3.24 0.69
CA SER A 373 -25.23 1.97 1.38
C SER A 373 -25.68 2.07 2.82
N GLU A 374 -26.14 0.94 3.35
CA GLU A 374 -26.40 0.72 4.76
C GLU A 374 -25.57 -0.48 5.19
N THR A 375 -24.75 -0.29 6.20
CA THR A 375 -23.87 -1.30 6.79
C THR A 375 -24.33 -1.54 8.21
N PHE A 376 -24.51 -2.80 8.55
CA PHE A 376 -24.80 -3.26 9.89
C PHE A 376 -23.65 -4.15 10.35
N ASP A 377 -22.98 -3.77 11.43
CA ASP A 377 -21.91 -4.55 12.05
C ASP A 377 -22.30 -4.95 13.47
N LEU A 378 -22.08 -6.22 13.79
CA LEU A 378 -22.18 -6.78 15.14
C LEU A 378 -20.92 -7.56 15.47
N VAL A 379 -20.39 -7.39 16.67
CA VAL A 379 -19.20 -8.09 17.14
C VAL A 379 -19.44 -8.61 18.54
N TYR A 380 -19.19 -9.91 18.73
CA TYR A 380 -19.18 -10.53 20.04
C TYR A 380 -17.87 -11.28 20.27
N ARG A 381 -17.49 -11.38 21.53
CA ARG A 381 -16.42 -12.22 22.06
C ARG A 381 -17.04 -13.39 22.80
N TYR A 382 -16.51 -14.59 22.57
CA TYR A 382 -17.00 -15.85 23.12
C TYR A 382 -15.91 -16.48 23.97
N ASP A 383 -16.26 -16.90 25.19
CA ASP A 383 -15.40 -17.72 26.03
C ASP A 383 -15.62 -19.20 25.70
N LEU A 384 -14.71 -19.76 24.92
CA LEU A 384 -14.70 -21.16 24.49
C LEU A 384 -14.36 -22.14 25.62
N THR A 385 -14.08 -21.70 26.85
CA THR A 385 -13.97 -22.60 28.01
C THR A 385 -15.33 -22.96 28.61
N THR A 386 -16.32 -22.07 28.45
CA THR A 386 -17.70 -22.27 28.91
C THR A 386 -18.54 -23.02 27.88
N GLU A 387 -19.48 -23.87 28.33
CA GLU A 387 -20.40 -24.59 27.42
C GLU A 387 -21.33 -23.61 26.67
N SER A 388 -21.87 -22.62 27.38
CA SER A 388 -22.72 -21.57 26.80
C SER A 388 -22.00 -20.75 25.72
N GLY A 389 -20.73 -20.39 25.96
CA GLY A 389 -19.89 -19.69 24.99
C GLY A 389 -19.60 -20.53 23.74
N ARG A 390 -19.34 -21.84 23.88
CA ARG A 390 -19.16 -22.76 22.74
C ARG A 390 -20.43 -22.89 21.90
N ASP A 391 -21.58 -23.09 22.54
CA ASP A 391 -22.86 -23.27 21.86
C ASP A 391 -23.28 -22.02 21.09
N CYS A 392 -23.10 -20.84 21.68
CA CYS A 392 -23.38 -19.60 20.98
C CYS A 392 -22.35 -19.30 19.90
N PHE A 393 -21.08 -19.67 20.10
CA PHE A 393 -20.06 -19.56 19.05
C PHE A 393 -20.43 -20.40 17.81
N ASP A 394 -20.79 -21.68 18.00
CA ASP A 394 -21.16 -22.59 16.90
C ASP A 394 -22.38 -22.08 16.09
N LYS A 395 -23.31 -21.39 16.76
CA LYS A 395 -24.46 -20.73 16.10
C LYS A 395 -24.04 -19.42 15.42
N ALA A 396 -23.18 -18.63 16.03
CA ALA A 396 -22.73 -17.35 15.50
C ALA A 396 -21.92 -17.49 14.21
N ILE A 397 -21.05 -18.50 14.12
CA ILE A 397 -20.23 -18.77 12.91
C ILE A 397 -21.06 -19.11 11.67
N THR A 398 -22.31 -19.55 11.87
CA THR A 398 -23.28 -19.82 10.78
C THR A 398 -24.26 -18.66 10.57
N GLY A 399 -24.10 -17.56 11.31
CA GLY A 399 -24.87 -16.33 11.15
C GLY A 399 -26.03 -16.14 12.12
N PHE A 400 -26.22 -17.06 13.08
CA PHE A 400 -27.31 -17.02 14.05
C PHE A 400 -26.87 -16.42 15.40
N PHE A 401 -27.04 -15.12 15.55
CA PHE A 401 -26.62 -14.38 16.76
C PHE A 401 -27.69 -14.29 17.85
N ALA A 402 -28.87 -14.89 17.66
CA ALA A 402 -29.93 -14.89 18.67
C ALA A 402 -29.49 -15.54 20.00
N CYS A 403 -28.64 -16.57 19.94
CA CYS A 403 -28.03 -17.17 21.14
C CYS A 403 -27.18 -16.16 21.91
N SER A 404 -26.37 -15.39 21.18
CA SER A 404 -25.46 -14.40 21.73
C SER A 404 -26.22 -13.27 22.43
N GLU A 405 -27.24 -12.71 21.80
CA GLU A 405 -28.11 -11.69 22.41
C GLU A 405 -28.88 -12.21 23.63
N ASN A 406 -29.44 -13.42 23.54
CA ASN A 406 -30.18 -13.98 24.66
C ASN A 406 -29.29 -14.29 25.88
N ASN A 407 -28.01 -14.64 25.69
CA ASN A 407 -27.10 -14.89 26.81
C ASN A 407 -26.57 -13.60 27.46
N LEU A 408 -26.56 -12.47 26.75
CA LEU A 408 -26.23 -11.17 27.36
C LEU A 408 -27.28 -10.71 28.38
N ASN A 409 -28.54 -11.03 28.13
CA ASN A 409 -29.68 -10.60 28.96
C ASN A 409 -29.98 -11.55 30.13
N LYS A 410 -29.29 -12.69 30.22
CA LYS A 410 -29.44 -13.56 31.39
C LYS A 410 -28.74 -12.89 32.55
N THR A 411 -29.48 -12.58 33.60
CA THR A 411 -28.91 -12.37 34.93
C THR A 411 -28.20 -13.66 35.30
N VAL A 412 -26.91 -13.71 35.05
CA VAL A 412 -26.06 -14.77 35.55
C VAL A 412 -26.04 -14.60 37.08
N ASP A 413 -26.04 -15.71 37.83
CA ASP A 413 -25.77 -15.64 39.27
C ASP A 413 -24.51 -14.78 39.48
N GLU A 414 -24.49 -13.97 40.55
CA GLU A 414 -23.53 -12.84 40.73
C GLU A 414 -22.03 -13.21 40.56
N ASP A 415 -21.70 -14.50 40.57
CA ASP A 415 -20.34 -15.04 40.47
C ASP A 415 -19.95 -15.62 39.09
N GLU A 416 -20.87 -15.83 38.13
CA GLU A 416 -20.53 -16.41 36.82
C GLU A 416 -20.41 -15.32 35.73
N GLU A 417 -19.24 -15.24 35.08
CA GLU A 417 -19.08 -14.36 33.90
C GLU A 417 -19.91 -14.91 32.73
N PRO A 418 -20.67 -14.06 32.01
CA PRO A 418 -21.39 -14.51 30.82
C PRO A 418 -20.39 -15.02 29.79
N GLY A 419 -20.58 -16.26 29.30
CA GLY A 419 -19.73 -16.86 28.26
C GLY A 419 -19.71 -16.13 26.91
N VAL A 420 -20.45 -15.03 26.77
CA VAL A 420 -20.54 -14.16 25.60
C VAL A 420 -20.53 -12.69 26.03
N GLN A 421 -19.72 -11.87 25.37
CA GLN A 421 -19.64 -10.42 25.57
C GLN A 421 -19.89 -9.70 24.24
N LYS A 422 -20.79 -8.70 24.23
CA LYS A 422 -20.96 -7.80 23.08
C LYS A 422 -19.82 -6.81 23.08
N ILE A 423 -19.10 -6.71 21.96
CA ILE A 423 -17.98 -5.78 21.80
C ILE A 423 -18.43 -4.52 21.07
N VAL A 424 -19.24 -4.67 20.01
CA VAL A 424 -19.70 -3.52 19.23
C VAL A 424 -21.01 -3.84 18.51
N SER A 425 -21.85 -2.82 18.39
CA SER A 425 -22.95 -2.79 17.43
C SER A 425 -22.95 -1.46 16.71
N SER A 426 -22.93 -1.49 15.38
CA SER A 426 -23.00 -0.25 14.59
C SER A 426 -23.94 -0.37 13.40
N VAL A 427 -24.64 0.74 13.14
CA VAL A 427 -25.44 0.95 11.92
C VAL A 427 -24.86 2.16 11.23
N THR A 428 -24.39 1.96 10.00
CA THR A 428 -23.71 2.98 9.21
C THR A 428 -24.43 3.20 7.89
N ASN A 429 -24.96 4.40 7.69
CA ASN A 429 -25.55 4.83 6.42
C ASN A 429 -24.53 5.67 5.66
N ALA A 430 -24.17 5.26 4.43
CA ALA A 430 -23.32 6.06 3.57
C ALA A 430 -24.03 6.51 2.28
N LYS A 431 -23.69 7.71 1.81
CA LYS A 431 -24.09 8.26 0.51
C LYS A 431 -22.83 8.64 -0.24
N ASN A 432 -22.66 8.01 -1.38
CA ASN A 432 -21.47 8.13 -2.21
C ASN A 432 -21.83 8.83 -3.52
N PHE A 433 -20.97 9.72 -3.96
CA PHE A 433 -21.03 10.32 -5.29
C PHE A 433 -19.61 10.38 -5.85
N TRP A 434 -19.38 9.75 -6.99
CA TRP A 434 -18.08 9.69 -7.65
C TRP A 434 -18.22 10.13 -9.11
N ARG A 435 -17.21 10.88 -9.56
CA ARG A 435 -17.05 11.32 -10.94
C ARG A 435 -15.63 11.00 -11.37
N ASP A 436 -15.52 10.13 -12.37
CA ASP A 436 -14.24 9.71 -12.91
C ASP A 436 -14.14 10.12 -14.38
N THR A 437 -12.96 10.57 -14.76
CA THR A 437 -12.59 10.94 -16.11
C THR A 437 -11.25 10.30 -16.43
N GLN A 438 -11.17 9.57 -17.54
CA GLN A 438 -9.93 8.97 -18.00
C GLN A 438 -9.73 9.32 -19.47
N PHE A 439 -8.57 9.86 -19.80
CA PHE A 439 -8.09 10.04 -21.16
C PHE A 439 -6.95 9.04 -21.36
N GLU A 440 -7.01 8.23 -22.42
CA GLU A 440 -5.94 7.27 -22.71
C GLU A 440 -5.63 7.24 -24.20
N LEU A 441 -4.47 7.79 -24.53
CA LEU A 441 -3.79 7.56 -25.78
C LEU A 441 -2.84 6.38 -25.56
N LYS A 442 -3.33 5.17 -25.86
CA LYS A 442 -2.64 3.91 -25.55
C LYS A 442 -1.18 3.96 -26.03
N TYR A 443 -0.27 3.60 -25.14
CA TYR A 443 1.20 3.68 -25.30
C TYR A 443 1.80 5.09 -25.44
N LEU A 444 1.10 6.18 -25.17
CA LEU A 444 1.73 7.51 -25.21
C LEU A 444 1.45 8.28 -23.94
N PHE A 445 0.18 8.34 -23.58
CA PHE A 445 -0.27 9.18 -22.48
C PHE A 445 -1.56 8.64 -21.88
N LYS A 446 -1.56 8.46 -20.57
CA LYS A 446 -2.76 8.17 -19.79
C LYS A 446 -2.94 9.29 -18.79
N ARG A 447 -4.16 9.81 -18.68
CA ARG A 447 -4.54 10.77 -17.65
C ARG A 447 -5.82 10.33 -17.00
N TYR A 448 -5.77 10.15 -15.70
CA TYR A 448 -6.89 9.82 -14.85
C TYR A 448 -7.18 10.99 -13.93
N ALA A 449 -8.45 11.34 -13.79
CA ALA A 449 -8.91 12.26 -12.77
C ALA A 449 -10.20 11.73 -12.16
N LYS A 450 -10.16 11.48 -10.86
CA LYS A 450 -11.29 11.05 -10.04
C LYS A 450 -11.63 12.11 -9.03
N ARG A 451 -12.90 12.28 -8.78
CA ARG A 451 -13.40 13.16 -7.74
C ARG A 451 -14.62 12.52 -7.11
N GLY A 452 -14.64 12.42 -5.79
CA GLY A 452 -15.79 11.88 -5.09
C GLY A 452 -16.07 12.57 -3.78
N LYS A 453 -17.29 12.37 -3.31
CA LYS A 453 -17.68 12.70 -1.95
C LYS A 453 -18.46 11.55 -1.34
N THR A 454 -18.22 11.30 -0.06
CA THR A 454 -18.88 10.27 0.74
C THR A 454 -19.38 10.91 2.01
N PHE A 455 -20.66 10.74 2.33
CA PHE A 455 -21.22 11.11 3.63
C PHE A 455 -21.58 9.82 4.36
N THR A 456 -21.08 9.65 5.57
CA THR A 456 -21.26 8.46 6.38
C THR A 456 -21.82 8.87 7.72
N HIS A 457 -22.97 8.31 8.11
CA HIS A 457 -23.60 8.53 9.41
C HIS A 457 -23.62 7.19 10.13
N ALA A 458 -22.89 7.07 11.23
CA ALA A 458 -22.79 5.87 12.03
C ALA A 458 -23.41 6.11 13.41
N LYS A 459 -24.28 5.19 13.83
CA LYS A 459 -24.68 5.03 15.24
C LYS A 459 -23.87 3.87 15.80
N ILE A 460 -23.01 4.12 16.78
CA ILE A 460 -22.15 3.11 17.41
C ILE A 460 -22.59 2.95 18.85
N ILE A 461 -22.74 1.71 19.29
CA ILE A 461 -23.04 1.37 20.68
C ILE A 461 -21.82 0.60 21.21
N LEU A 462 -21.15 1.19 22.20
CA LEU A 462 -20.01 0.60 22.90
C LEU A 462 -20.47 0.02 24.25
N PRO A 463 -19.85 -1.07 24.73
CA PRO A 463 -20.22 -1.74 25.98
C PRO A 463 -19.44 -1.23 27.19
N ASP A 464 -19.01 0.03 27.24
CA ASP A 464 -18.00 0.57 28.17
C ASP A 464 -18.44 0.72 29.65
N GLY A 465 -19.45 -0.03 30.08
CA GLY A 465 -19.82 -0.20 31.49
C GLY A 465 -20.50 1.01 32.13
N GLN A 466 -20.67 2.12 31.40
CA GLN A 466 -21.69 3.13 31.68
C GLN A 466 -22.78 2.96 30.62
N GLU A 467 -24.03 3.31 30.95
CA GLU A 467 -25.21 3.10 30.08
C GLU A 467 -24.89 3.29 28.60
N GLU A 468 -25.42 2.42 27.73
CA GLU A 468 -25.21 2.39 26.26
C GLU A 468 -25.24 3.79 25.60
N GLU A 469 -24.17 4.58 25.70
CA GLU A 469 -24.09 5.90 25.09
C GLU A 469 -23.98 5.65 23.59
N ALA A 470 -25.08 5.86 22.88
CA ALA A 470 -25.09 5.80 21.43
C ALA A 470 -24.29 6.99 20.89
N HIS A 471 -23.09 6.72 20.39
CA HIS A 471 -22.30 7.74 19.70
C HIS A 471 -22.84 7.93 18.29
N PHE A 472 -23.24 9.17 17.99
CA PHE A 472 -23.65 9.59 16.66
C PHE A 472 -22.47 10.25 15.96
N VAL A 473 -21.89 9.50 15.03
CA VAL A 473 -20.70 9.91 14.30
C VAL A 473 -21.03 10.19 12.85
N LYS A 474 -20.67 11.38 12.37
CA LYS A 474 -20.84 11.80 10.98
C LYS A 474 -19.48 12.05 10.35
N ASN A 475 -19.19 11.35 9.27
CA ASN A 475 -17.97 11.48 8.50
C ASN A 475 -18.27 11.92 7.08
N GLY A 476 -17.40 12.77 6.56
CA GLY A 476 -17.54 13.40 5.27
C GLY A 476 -16.23 13.38 4.53
N PHE A 477 -16.14 12.61 3.46
CA PHE A 477 -14.94 12.56 2.65
C PHE A 477 -15.15 13.33 1.36
N SER A 478 -14.15 14.11 0.96
CA SER A 478 -14.04 14.65 -0.39
C SER A 478 -12.68 14.29 -0.93
N THR A 479 -12.65 13.42 -1.92
CA THR A 479 -11.41 12.95 -2.55
C THR A 479 -11.27 13.51 -3.94
N ARG A 480 -10.02 13.74 -4.33
CA ARG A 480 -9.66 14.15 -5.67
C ARG A 480 -8.31 13.58 -6.03
N GLU A 481 -8.32 12.73 -7.02
CA GLU A 481 -7.14 12.07 -7.55
C GLU A 481 -6.88 12.57 -8.97
N ARG A 482 -5.62 12.78 -9.28
CA ARG A 482 -5.13 13.11 -10.61
C ARG A 482 -3.89 12.29 -10.82
N ASN A 483 -3.90 11.41 -11.79
CA ASN A 483 -2.73 10.68 -12.21
C ASN A 483 -2.52 10.99 -13.69
N TRP A 484 -1.29 11.22 -14.12
CA TRP A 484 -0.95 11.04 -15.52
C TRP A 484 0.35 10.27 -15.66
N SER A 485 0.44 9.46 -16.70
CA SER A 485 1.63 8.69 -17.04
C SER A 485 1.91 8.73 -18.54
N THR A 486 3.19 8.59 -18.90
CA THR A 486 3.64 8.41 -20.28
C THR A 486 4.36 7.07 -20.45
N ILE A 487 4.66 6.68 -21.69
CA ILE A 487 5.51 5.50 -21.93
C ILE A 487 6.98 5.70 -21.56
N PHE A 488 7.43 6.93 -21.40
CA PHE A 488 8.80 7.21 -21.01
C PHE A 488 9.02 7.05 -19.50
N GLY A 489 8.08 6.39 -18.81
CA GLY A 489 8.16 6.12 -17.37
C GLY A 489 7.79 7.31 -16.49
N THR A 490 7.53 8.49 -17.05
CA THR A 490 7.12 9.67 -16.26
C THR A 490 5.69 9.47 -15.77
N ASN A 491 5.49 9.45 -14.46
CA ASN A 491 4.18 9.27 -13.85
C ASN A 491 4.06 10.20 -12.64
N GLU A 492 3.07 11.08 -12.66
CA GLU A 492 2.75 11.97 -11.53
C GLU A 492 1.33 11.66 -11.06
N ALA A 493 1.23 11.18 -9.82
CA ALA A 493 -0.01 10.95 -9.11
C ALA A 493 -0.16 11.95 -7.96
N ARG A 494 -1.25 12.70 -7.96
CA ARG A 494 -1.67 13.57 -6.85
C ARG A 494 -3.00 13.10 -6.28
N SER A 495 -3.10 13.02 -4.96
CA SER A 495 -4.34 12.71 -4.26
C SER A 495 -4.59 13.71 -3.13
N GLN A 496 -5.76 14.33 -3.14
CA GLN A 496 -6.23 15.23 -2.10
C GLN A 496 -7.46 14.60 -1.46
N THR A 497 -7.44 14.43 -0.14
CA THR A 497 -8.55 13.88 0.63
C THR A 497 -8.84 14.80 1.79
N PHE A 498 -10.00 15.45 1.75
CA PHE A 498 -10.57 16.11 2.91
C PHE A 498 -11.47 15.14 3.66
N GLN A 499 -11.39 15.16 4.97
CA GLN A 499 -12.24 14.40 5.86
C GLN A 499 -12.78 15.33 6.95
N VAL A 500 -14.10 15.50 6.98
CA VAL A 500 -14.80 16.22 8.04
C VAL A 500 -15.44 15.19 8.96
N SER A 501 -15.10 15.20 10.23
CA SER A 501 -15.63 14.27 11.22
C SER A 501 -16.36 15.04 12.30
N LEU A 502 -17.58 14.64 12.63
CA LEU A 502 -18.41 15.23 13.68
C LEU A 502 -18.86 14.10 14.62
N ASP A 503 -18.54 14.22 15.90
CA ASP A 503 -19.05 13.41 17.00
C ASP A 503 -19.94 14.32 17.83
N GLU A 504 -21.26 14.14 17.73
CA GLU A 504 -22.26 15.04 18.33
C GLU A 504 -22.09 15.11 19.85
N SER A 505 -21.97 13.95 20.49
CA SER A 505 -21.75 13.79 21.92
C SER A 505 -20.53 14.58 22.41
N LYS A 506 -19.41 14.51 21.69
CA LYS A 506 -18.20 15.27 22.01
C LYS A 506 -18.35 16.76 21.74
N TYR A 507 -18.98 17.13 20.62
CA TYR A 507 -19.19 18.52 20.25
C TYR A 507 -20.06 19.26 21.27
N GLU A 508 -21.14 18.63 21.74
CA GLU A 508 -22.03 19.19 22.77
C GLU A 508 -21.33 19.34 24.13
N LYS A 509 -20.41 18.42 24.46
CA LYS A 509 -19.54 18.50 25.65
C LYS A 509 -18.40 19.54 25.51
N GLY A 510 -18.29 20.22 24.36
CA GLY A 510 -17.25 21.23 24.09
C GLY A 510 -15.86 20.64 23.84
N ASP A 511 -15.77 19.35 23.52
CA ASP A 511 -14.50 18.69 23.21
C ASP A 511 -13.91 19.26 21.91
N PRO A 512 -12.61 19.65 21.89
CA PRO A 512 -11.91 20.04 20.68
C PRO A 512 -11.99 19.02 19.53
N GLU A 513 -12.23 17.74 19.82
CA GLU A 513 -12.39 16.68 18.81
C GLU A 513 -13.82 16.51 18.30
N GLY A 514 -14.79 17.23 18.86
CA GLY A 514 -16.20 17.12 18.49
C GLY A 514 -16.44 17.39 17.00
N LEU A 515 -15.75 18.36 16.41
CA LEU A 515 -15.77 18.63 14.97
C LEU A 515 -14.33 18.79 14.46
N THR A 516 -13.90 17.93 13.56
CA THR A 516 -12.55 17.96 12.99
C THR A 516 -12.57 18.03 11.47
N LEU A 517 -11.58 18.71 10.91
CA LEU A 517 -11.29 18.70 9.48
C LEU A 517 -9.85 18.22 9.30
N GLU A 518 -9.69 17.14 8.57
CA GLU A 518 -8.40 16.59 8.18
C GLU A 518 -8.19 16.75 6.67
N LEU A 519 -7.03 17.25 6.25
CA LEU A 519 -6.55 17.16 4.87
C LEU A 519 -5.42 16.16 4.80
N LYS A 520 -5.52 15.19 3.90
CA LYS A 520 -4.40 14.41 3.37
C LYS A 520 -4.08 14.87 1.96
N TYR A 521 -2.83 15.20 1.70
CA TYR A 521 -2.36 15.53 0.36
C TYR A 521 -1.14 14.67 0.05
N TYR A 522 -1.20 13.97 -1.08
CA TYR A 522 -0.17 13.07 -1.55
C TYR A 522 0.25 13.47 -2.96
N ILE A 523 1.56 13.46 -3.21
CA ILE A 523 2.18 13.65 -4.51
C ILE A 523 3.20 12.53 -4.65
N GLN A 524 3.08 11.72 -5.70
CA GLN A 524 4.10 10.79 -6.14
C GLN A 524 4.47 11.16 -7.56
N ASP A 525 5.76 11.25 -7.83
CA ASP A 525 6.28 11.59 -9.14
C ASP A 525 7.55 10.78 -9.38
N ASP A 526 7.52 9.90 -10.38
CA ASP A 526 8.63 8.98 -10.67
C ASP A 526 9.79 9.71 -11.40
N SER A 527 9.61 10.96 -11.83
CA SER A 527 10.60 11.70 -12.61
C SER A 527 10.61 13.21 -12.30
N THR A 528 10.80 13.57 -11.04
CA THR A 528 10.67 14.97 -10.61
C THR A 528 11.78 15.86 -11.15
N THR A 529 11.41 16.89 -11.91
CA THR A 529 12.34 17.95 -12.32
C THR A 529 12.59 18.96 -11.20
N GLY A 530 13.70 19.72 -11.25
CA GLY A 530 13.97 20.76 -10.23
C GLY A 530 12.91 21.85 -10.14
N ARG A 531 12.24 22.17 -11.25
CA ARG A 531 11.09 23.10 -11.23
C ARG A 531 9.90 22.50 -10.49
N GLU A 532 9.63 21.22 -10.69
CA GLU A 532 8.53 20.52 -10.03
C GLU A 532 8.81 20.30 -8.55
N PHE A 533 10.03 19.91 -8.20
CA PHE A 533 10.50 19.81 -6.82
C PHE A 533 10.30 21.14 -6.09
N ASN A 534 10.79 22.24 -6.67
CA ASN A 534 10.60 23.58 -6.08
C ASN A 534 9.13 23.97 -6.01
N ARG A 535 8.31 23.59 -6.99
CA ARG A 535 6.86 23.80 -6.94
C ARG A 535 6.24 23.03 -5.77
N TYR A 536 6.56 21.76 -5.57
CA TYR A 536 6.06 20.93 -4.47
C TYR A 536 6.51 21.45 -3.11
N THR A 537 7.79 21.82 -2.99
CA THR A 537 8.36 22.45 -1.81
C THR A 537 7.70 23.79 -1.49
N ASN A 538 7.42 24.63 -2.51
CA ASN A 538 6.72 25.89 -2.29
C ASN A 538 5.24 25.65 -1.93
N GLU A 539 4.56 24.69 -2.58
CA GLU A 539 3.22 24.26 -2.18
C GLU A 539 3.20 23.83 -0.70
N LEU A 540 4.24 23.11 -0.25
CA LEU A 540 4.42 22.68 1.14
C LEU A 540 4.72 23.83 2.11
N ASN A 541 5.65 24.71 1.77
CA ASN A 541 5.99 25.86 2.60
C ASN A 541 4.78 26.80 2.74
N ASP A 542 4.02 27.01 1.66
CA ASP A 542 2.76 27.77 1.68
C ASP A 542 1.73 27.11 2.61
N LEU A 543 1.67 25.77 2.66
CA LEU A 543 0.78 25.00 3.53
C LEU A 543 1.14 25.08 5.02
N ILE A 544 2.43 24.93 5.34
CA ILE A 544 2.95 25.03 6.71
C ILE A 544 3.22 26.51 7.08
N GLY A 545 2.98 27.43 6.13
CA GLY A 545 3.09 28.88 6.27
C GLY A 545 4.40 29.28 6.93
N LEU A 546 5.45 28.61 6.48
CA LEU A 546 6.83 28.99 6.70
C LEU A 546 7.17 29.98 5.59
N ASP A 547 6.53 31.15 5.64
CA ASP A 547 6.76 32.24 4.70
C ASP A 547 8.11 32.92 5.06
N GLY A 548 9.23 32.24 4.76
CA GLY A 548 10.58 32.74 5.03
C GLY A 548 11.65 31.80 4.48
N ILE A 549 12.75 32.33 3.92
CA ILE A 549 13.86 31.53 3.37
C ILE A 549 14.52 30.67 4.45
N GLU A 550 14.58 31.18 5.69
CA GLU A 550 15.23 30.52 6.83
C GLU A 550 14.46 29.30 7.37
N HIS A 551 13.17 29.21 7.08
CA HIS A 551 12.29 28.15 7.57
C HIS A 551 11.79 27.21 6.47
N ARG A 552 12.41 27.21 5.29
CA ARG A 552 12.01 26.27 4.23
C ARG A 552 12.41 24.85 4.61
N ILE A 553 11.46 23.93 4.47
CA ILE A 553 11.69 22.50 4.74
C ILE A 553 12.77 21.92 3.82
N PHE A 554 12.79 22.39 2.57
CA PHE A 554 13.85 22.11 1.62
C PHE A 554 14.46 23.41 1.12
N ALA A 555 15.78 23.41 0.96
CA ALA A 555 16.45 24.41 0.16
C ALA A 555 15.89 24.41 -1.28
N ILE A 556 15.92 25.56 -1.94
CA ILE A 556 15.55 25.65 -3.36
C ILE A 556 16.53 24.79 -4.15
N ALA A 557 16.03 23.72 -4.75
CA ALA A 557 16.84 22.84 -5.57
C ALA A 557 17.18 23.54 -6.91
N PRO A 558 18.39 23.35 -7.46
CA PRO A 558 18.70 23.82 -8.80
C PRO A 558 17.63 23.38 -9.82
N THR A 559 17.13 24.32 -10.63
CA THR A 559 16.17 23.98 -11.71
C THR A 559 16.87 23.51 -12.97
N SER A 560 18.14 23.85 -13.11
CA SER A 560 19.03 23.45 -14.19
C SER A 560 20.39 23.08 -13.63
N VAL A 561 21.06 22.14 -14.29
CA VAL A 561 22.46 21.77 -14.02
C VAL A 561 23.29 22.06 -15.27
N PRO A 562 24.54 22.52 -15.10
CA PRO A 562 25.45 22.69 -16.21
C PRO A 562 25.78 21.33 -16.83
N LEU A 563 25.82 21.28 -18.15
CA LEU A 563 26.14 20.12 -18.97
C LEU A 563 27.21 20.56 -19.97
N ILE A 564 28.44 20.13 -19.72
CA ILE A 564 29.56 20.37 -20.61
C ILE A 564 29.42 19.42 -21.81
N ARG A 565 29.24 19.96 -23.00
CA ARG A 565 29.21 19.21 -24.26
C ARG A 565 30.37 19.64 -25.11
N LYS A 566 31.11 18.69 -25.70
CA LYS A 566 32.06 19.02 -26.75
C LYS A 566 31.29 19.23 -28.05
N ASN A 567 31.47 20.38 -28.69
CA ASN A 567 30.93 20.61 -30.03
C ASN A 567 31.72 19.80 -31.07
N GLN A 568 31.36 19.93 -32.36
CA GLN A 568 32.02 19.19 -33.44
C GLN A 568 33.52 19.51 -33.58
N ASP A 569 33.95 20.67 -33.08
CA ASP A 569 35.35 21.13 -33.07
C ASP A 569 36.10 20.69 -31.79
N GLY A 570 35.47 19.90 -30.92
CA GLY A 570 36.06 19.45 -29.66
C GLY A 570 36.10 20.53 -28.56
N ILE A 571 35.53 21.71 -28.79
CA ILE A 571 35.45 22.80 -27.81
C ILE A 571 34.33 22.47 -26.81
N GLU A 572 34.66 22.56 -25.52
CA GLU A 572 33.69 22.39 -24.44
C GLU A 572 32.76 23.59 -24.36
N GLU A 573 31.50 23.39 -24.75
CA GLU A 573 30.40 24.33 -24.56
C GLU A 573 29.61 23.94 -23.30
N GLU A 574 29.50 24.88 -22.36
CA GLU A 574 28.65 24.73 -21.20
C GLU A 574 27.19 25.03 -21.59
N THR A 575 26.40 23.96 -21.74
CA THR A 575 24.95 24.06 -21.90
C THR A 575 24.26 23.86 -20.55
N THR A 576 23.00 24.25 -20.41
CA THR A 576 22.22 23.91 -19.21
C THR A 576 21.17 22.86 -19.57
N THR A 577 21.03 21.84 -18.73
CA THR A 577 19.94 20.87 -18.83
C THR A 577 19.03 20.96 -17.61
N THR A 578 17.79 20.48 -17.73
CA THR A 578 16.86 20.45 -16.60
C THR A 578 17.40 19.50 -15.54
N ALA A 579 17.48 19.95 -14.28
CA ALA A 579 17.88 19.09 -13.19
C ALA A 579 16.80 18.02 -12.93
N LEU A 580 17.19 16.74 -12.89
CA LEU A 580 16.32 15.61 -12.58
C LEU A 580 16.67 15.07 -11.19
N TYR A 581 15.66 14.92 -10.34
CA TYR A 581 15.79 14.43 -8.97
C TYR A 581 15.22 13.01 -8.81
N GLY A 582 14.72 12.39 -9.90
CA GLY A 582 14.14 11.06 -9.90
C GLY A 582 12.84 10.98 -9.08
N ASP A 583 12.58 9.80 -8.52
CA ASP A 583 11.38 9.51 -7.75
C ASP A 583 11.27 10.43 -6.52
N SER A 584 10.14 11.13 -6.42
CA SER A 584 9.77 11.93 -5.26
C SER A 584 8.40 11.53 -4.75
N GLN A 585 8.29 11.46 -3.43
CA GLN A 585 7.04 11.22 -2.74
C GLN A 585 6.87 12.29 -1.67
N PHE A 586 5.73 12.96 -1.69
CA PHE A 586 5.36 13.94 -0.68
C PHE A 586 4.01 13.55 -0.10
N TYR A 587 3.96 13.40 1.22
CA TYR A 587 2.75 13.15 1.97
C TYR A 587 2.58 14.24 3.02
N PHE A 588 1.38 14.80 3.09
CA PHE A 588 1.01 15.86 4.00
C PHE A 588 -0.28 15.50 4.69
N ARG A 589 -0.34 15.75 5.99
CA ARG A 589 -1.53 15.62 6.82
C ARG A 589 -1.66 16.89 7.66
N PHE A 590 -2.85 17.49 7.64
CA PHE A 590 -3.21 18.64 8.47
C PHE A 590 -4.52 18.33 9.17
N GLN A 591 -4.66 18.69 10.44
CA GLN A 591 -5.89 18.51 11.20
C GLN A 591 -6.26 19.80 11.96
N PHE A 592 -7.52 20.21 11.79
CA PHE A 592 -8.14 21.33 12.51
C PHE A 592 -9.20 20.78 13.44
N ASN A 593 -9.25 21.33 14.65
CA ASN A 593 -10.16 20.95 15.72
C ASN A 593 -11.42 21.85 15.72
N THR A 594 -12.32 21.61 16.66
CA THR A 594 -13.59 22.35 16.81
C THR A 594 -13.35 23.86 16.92
N ASN A 595 -12.34 24.27 17.70
CA ASN A 595 -12.05 25.67 17.95
C ASN A 595 -11.57 26.40 16.68
N HIS A 596 -10.67 25.78 15.92
CA HIS A 596 -10.19 26.35 14.65
C HIS A 596 -11.33 26.50 13.65
N LEU A 597 -12.18 25.47 13.52
CA LEU A 597 -13.29 25.50 12.58
C LEU A 597 -14.35 26.52 12.99
N ASN A 598 -14.68 26.63 14.27
CA ASN A 598 -15.62 27.65 14.75
C ASN A 598 -15.11 29.07 14.48
N LYS A 599 -13.82 29.34 14.71
CA LYS A 599 -13.21 30.64 14.38
C LYS A 599 -13.28 30.95 12.89
N PHE A 600 -13.07 29.95 12.03
CA PHE A 600 -13.21 30.08 10.58
C PHE A 600 -14.67 30.30 10.13
N ILE A 601 -15.61 29.52 10.66
CA ILE A 601 -17.03 29.54 10.27
C ILE A 601 -17.66 30.87 10.70
N TYR A 602 -17.36 31.32 11.92
CA TYR A 602 -17.99 32.49 12.53
C TYR A 602 -17.15 33.78 12.41
N GLN A 603 -16.25 33.86 11.43
CA GLN A 603 -15.58 35.12 11.09
C GLN A 603 -16.58 36.23 10.75
N THR A 604 -16.19 37.49 10.94
CA THR A 604 -16.94 38.61 10.39
C THR A 604 -16.77 38.67 8.86
N ASP A 605 -17.73 39.27 8.16
CA ASP A 605 -17.65 39.46 6.70
C ASP A 605 -16.34 40.18 6.30
N SER A 606 -15.91 41.15 7.11
CA SER A 606 -14.68 41.92 6.88
C SER A 606 -13.43 41.03 7.01
N ASP A 607 -13.35 40.22 8.06
CA ASP A 607 -12.22 39.33 8.30
C ASP A 607 -12.11 38.24 7.23
N PHE A 608 -13.25 37.68 6.80
CA PHE A 608 -13.25 36.69 5.73
C PHE A 608 -12.87 37.31 4.38
N LYS A 609 -13.33 38.54 4.06
CA LYS A 609 -12.87 39.28 2.87
C LYS A 609 -11.37 39.55 2.91
N ARG A 610 -10.82 39.93 4.07
CA ARG A 610 -9.37 40.09 4.28
C ARG A 610 -8.63 38.78 4.04
N THR A 611 -9.16 37.67 4.55
CA THR A 611 -8.65 36.31 4.33
C THR A 611 -8.62 35.96 2.84
N LEU A 612 -9.71 36.18 2.10
CA LEU A 612 -9.75 35.99 0.65
C LEU A 612 -8.70 36.85 -0.08
N THR A 613 -8.51 38.09 0.36
CA THR A 613 -7.52 39.01 -0.21
C THR A 613 -6.10 38.48 -0.05
N GLN A 614 -5.76 37.93 1.11
CA GLN A 614 -4.45 37.30 1.34
C GLN A 614 -4.29 36.03 0.50
N VAL A 615 -5.26 35.12 0.56
CA VAL A 615 -5.21 33.81 -0.12
C VAL A 615 -5.14 33.95 -1.65
N TYR A 616 -5.86 34.92 -2.22
CA TYR A 616 -5.83 35.19 -3.66
C TYR A 616 -4.79 36.23 -4.08
N LYS A 617 -3.98 36.73 -3.13
CA LYS A 617 -2.95 37.76 -3.32
C LYS A 617 -3.47 39.03 -4.00
N LEU A 618 -4.67 39.50 -3.60
CA LEU A 618 -5.37 40.66 -4.16
C LEU A 618 -4.88 42.00 -3.56
N LYS A 619 -3.57 42.16 -3.37
CA LYS A 619 -2.92 43.19 -2.50
C LYS A 619 -3.27 44.67 -2.79
N LYS A 620 -3.94 45.01 -3.90
CA LYS A 620 -4.31 46.39 -4.26
C LYS A 620 -5.80 46.58 -4.56
N GLU A 621 -6.62 45.55 -4.28
CA GLU A 621 -7.95 45.42 -4.86
C GLU A 621 -9.02 45.06 -3.82
N TYR A 622 -8.79 45.30 -2.53
CA TYR A 622 -9.81 45.07 -1.49
C TYR A 622 -11.09 45.87 -1.80
N GLN A 623 -10.94 47.15 -2.13
CA GLN A 623 -12.06 48.01 -2.53
C GLN A 623 -12.77 47.49 -3.80
N VAL A 624 -11.99 46.97 -4.76
CA VAL A 624 -12.52 46.38 -6.00
C VAL A 624 -13.25 45.07 -5.72
N LEU A 625 -12.77 44.24 -4.79
CA LEU A 625 -13.45 43.03 -4.34
C LEU A 625 -14.74 43.38 -3.62
N GLU A 626 -14.74 44.42 -2.79
CA GLU A 626 -15.92 44.92 -2.11
C GLU A 626 -16.96 45.47 -3.09
N ASP A 627 -16.55 46.32 -4.03
CA ASP A 627 -17.37 46.79 -5.13
C ASP A 627 -17.89 45.63 -6.00
N ALA A 628 -17.07 44.62 -6.27
CA ALA A 628 -17.43 43.41 -7.03
C ALA A 628 -18.44 42.50 -6.32
N LEU A 629 -18.34 42.41 -4.99
CA LEU A 629 -19.26 41.65 -4.17
C LEU A 629 -20.62 42.35 -4.09
N ASN A 630 -20.60 43.69 -3.98
CA ASN A 630 -21.79 44.52 -3.79
C ASN A 630 -22.50 44.90 -5.10
N LYS A 631 -21.76 45.11 -6.20
CA LYS A 631 -22.29 45.47 -7.52
C LYS A 631 -22.21 44.25 -8.44
N ASP A 632 -23.29 43.97 -9.18
CA ASP A 632 -23.32 42.87 -10.14
C ASP A 632 -22.60 43.21 -11.46
N GLN A 633 -21.43 43.85 -11.35
CA GLN A 633 -20.61 44.24 -12.50
C GLN A 633 -19.89 43.02 -13.06
N SER A 634 -19.81 42.93 -14.40
CA SER A 634 -19.10 41.88 -15.13
C SER A 634 -17.59 41.99 -14.92
N ILE A 635 -17.07 41.35 -13.87
CA ILE A 635 -15.63 41.34 -13.60
C ILE A 635 -14.95 40.33 -14.53
N LYS A 636 -14.06 40.82 -15.40
CA LYS A 636 -13.32 39.98 -16.35
C LYS A 636 -12.21 39.13 -15.68
N GLN A 637 -11.81 39.48 -14.47
CA GLN A 637 -10.72 38.77 -13.78
C GLN A 637 -11.22 37.50 -13.06
N PHE A 638 -10.78 36.34 -13.53
CA PHE A 638 -11.16 35.01 -13.03
C PHE A 638 -10.92 34.81 -11.51
N ARG A 639 -9.92 35.47 -10.92
CA ARG A 639 -9.60 35.37 -9.49
C ARG A 639 -10.70 35.98 -8.61
N PHE A 640 -11.27 37.12 -9.01
CA PHE A 640 -12.37 37.76 -8.29
C PHE A 640 -13.65 36.93 -8.36
N LEU A 641 -13.96 36.35 -9.52
CA LEU A 641 -15.13 35.48 -9.66
C LEU A 641 -15.04 34.27 -8.72
N LYS A 642 -13.84 33.70 -8.56
CA LYS A 642 -13.59 32.64 -7.57
C LYS A 642 -13.75 33.12 -6.14
N ALA A 643 -13.16 34.26 -5.78
CA ALA A 643 -13.30 34.84 -4.45
C ALA A 643 -14.77 35.16 -4.10
N LYS A 644 -15.52 35.78 -5.02
CA LYS A 644 -16.96 36.04 -4.91
C LYS A 644 -17.78 34.75 -4.73
N LYS A 645 -17.48 33.72 -5.53
CA LYS A 645 -18.14 32.41 -5.39
C LYS A 645 -17.85 31.77 -4.03
N LEU A 646 -16.61 31.85 -3.55
CA LEU A 646 -16.24 31.32 -2.24
C LEU A 646 -16.87 32.10 -1.09
N PHE A 647 -16.91 33.43 -1.17
CA PHE A 647 -17.59 34.27 -0.18
C PHE A 647 -19.05 33.87 -0.01
N LYS A 648 -19.80 33.75 -1.13
CA LYS A 648 -21.20 33.30 -1.11
C LYS A 648 -21.39 31.93 -0.45
N LYS A 649 -20.47 30.99 -0.68
CA LYS A 649 -20.53 29.66 -0.05
C LYS A 649 -20.19 29.68 1.42
N TRP A 650 -19.22 30.50 1.81
CA TRP A 650 -18.89 30.67 3.21
C TRP A 650 -20.07 31.28 3.98
N LEU A 651 -20.78 32.26 3.40
CA LEU A 651 -22.04 32.75 3.99
C LEU A 651 -23.05 31.62 4.18
N ILE A 652 -23.26 30.77 3.16
CA ILE A 652 -24.14 29.61 3.27
C ILE A 652 -23.68 28.66 4.40
N LEU A 653 -22.37 28.43 4.54
CA LEU A 653 -21.77 27.62 5.58
C LEU A 653 -21.99 28.22 6.97
N ARG A 654 -21.74 29.51 7.16
CA ARG A 654 -21.95 30.24 8.41
C ARG A 654 -23.39 30.21 8.87
N ASP A 655 -24.33 30.37 7.93
CA ASP A 655 -25.77 30.44 8.21
C ASP A 655 -26.41 29.05 8.36
N SER A 656 -25.66 28.06 8.84
CA SER A 656 -26.15 26.70 9.12
C SER A 656 -27.00 26.66 10.39
N LYS A 657 -28.15 26.01 10.34
CA LYS A 657 -29.13 25.97 11.44
C LYS A 657 -28.98 24.76 12.37
N SER A 658 -28.23 23.76 11.96
CA SER A 658 -28.00 22.51 12.70
C SER A 658 -26.59 21.98 12.46
N LEU A 659 -26.11 21.09 13.34
CA LEU A 659 -24.81 20.44 13.19
C LEU A 659 -24.74 19.57 11.93
N ASP A 660 -25.84 18.91 11.56
CA ASP A 660 -25.98 18.13 10.32
C ASP A 660 -25.78 18.99 9.08
N GLU A 661 -26.46 20.12 9.07
CA GLU A 661 -26.38 21.08 7.98
C GLU A 661 -24.98 21.67 7.89
N LEU A 662 -24.38 22.01 9.05
CA LEU A 662 -23.02 22.51 9.14
C LEU A 662 -22.01 21.50 8.58
N HIS A 663 -22.01 20.27 9.09
CA HIS A 663 -21.15 19.16 8.64
C HIS A 663 -21.23 18.97 7.13
N LYS A 664 -22.46 18.85 6.60
CA LYS A 664 -22.71 18.70 5.17
C LYS A 664 -22.17 19.87 4.35
N LYS A 665 -22.38 21.10 4.81
CA LYS A 665 -21.93 22.31 4.10
C LYS A 665 -20.41 22.49 4.16
N ILE A 666 -19.72 22.07 5.22
CA ILE A 666 -18.24 22.06 5.25
C ILE A 666 -17.74 21.13 4.14
N ILE A 667 -18.31 19.93 4.03
CA ILE A 667 -17.91 18.95 3.00
C ILE A 667 -18.18 19.49 1.60
N ASP A 668 -19.36 20.09 1.36
CA ASP A 668 -19.68 20.69 0.07
C ASP A 668 -18.76 21.89 -0.24
N PHE A 669 -18.39 22.69 0.77
CA PHE A 669 -17.44 23.79 0.65
C PHE A 669 -16.06 23.30 0.18
N VAL A 670 -15.49 22.30 0.87
CA VAL A 670 -14.16 21.75 0.52
C VAL A 670 -14.19 20.91 -0.76
N TYR A 671 -15.28 20.21 -1.04
CA TYR A 671 -15.47 19.45 -2.28
C TYR A 671 -15.41 20.38 -3.48
N GLU A 672 -16.15 21.48 -3.44
CA GLU A 672 -16.23 22.41 -4.56
C GLU A 672 -14.96 23.23 -4.82
N GLU A 673 -14.16 23.51 -3.80
CA GLU A 673 -12.89 24.21 -4.00
C GLU A 673 -11.86 23.28 -4.65
N LYS A 674 -11.26 23.74 -5.74
CA LYS A 674 -10.30 22.94 -6.52
C LYS A 674 -8.88 23.09 -6.02
N ASP A 675 -8.65 23.77 -4.92
CA ASP A 675 -7.31 24.06 -4.46
C ASP A 675 -7.24 23.87 -2.95
N ALA A 676 -6.75 22.70 -2.55
CA ALA A 676 -6.77 22.33 -1.14
C ALA A 676 -5.92 23.26 -0.28
N ILE A 677 -4.82 23.77 -0.85
CA ILE A 677 -3.94 24.75 -0.24
C ILE A 677 -4.70 26.03 0.10
N LYS A 678 -5.61 26.47 -0.78
CA LYS A 678 -6.41 27.67 -0.51
C LYS A 678 -7.38 27.48 0.64
N VAL A 679 -8.05 26.33 0.72
CA VAL A 679 -8.95 26.01 1.85
C VAL A 679 -8.17 26.05 3.16
N LEU A 680 -7.02 25.40 3.20
CA LEU A 680 -6.16 25.39 4.37
C LEU A 680 -5.69 26.79 4.76
N ASN A 681 -5.21 27.56 3.79
CA ASN A 681 -4.77 28.92 4.05
C ASN A 681 -5.93 29.78 4.58
N MET A 682 -7.16 29.62 4.05
CA MET A 682 -8.33 30.34 4.59
C MET A 682 -8.59 30.01 6.06
N ILE A 683 -8.55 28.73 6.44
CA ILE A 683 -8.75 28.31 7.83
C ILE A 683 -7.61 28.82 8.69
N ARG A 684 -6.35 28.67 8.27
CA ARG A 684 -5.20 29.16 9.02
C ARG A 684 -5.22 30.67 9.23
N TRP A 685 -5.55 31.46 8.20
CA TRP A 685 -5.65 32.91 8.33
C TRP A 685 -6.76 33.34 9.31
N SER A 686 -7.71 32.45 9.63
CA SER A 686 -8.67 32.67 10.71
C SER A 686 -8.12 32.44 12.12
N VAL A 687 -6.98 31.73 12.24
CA VAL A 687 -6.34 31.37 13.50
C VAL A 687 -4.81 31.59 13.45
N PRO A 688 -4.33 32.80 13.15
CA PRO A 688 -2.93 33.05 12.82
C PRO A 688 -1.93 32.74 13.94
N ASN A 689 -2.38 32.69 15.20
CA ASN A 689 -1.55 32.48 16.38
C ASN A 689 -1.79 31.14 17.07
N GLU A 690 -2.57 30.24 16.47
CA GLU A 690 -2.85 28.92 17.03
C GLU A 690 -2.02 27.85 16.35
N GLU A 691 -1.46 26.97 17.17
CA GLU A 691 -0.83 25.75 16.69
C GLU A 691 -1.89 24.79 16.14
N PHE A 692 -1.55 24.05 15.09
CA PHE A 692 -2.40 22.99 14.55
C PHE A 692 -1.57 21.74 14.31
N ALA A 693 -2.23 20.57 14.34
CA ALA A 693 -1.56 19.31 14.08
C ALA A 693 -1.24 19.22 12.59
N PHE A 694 0.04 19.05 12.28
CA PHE A 694 0.52 18.75 10.93
C PHE A 694 1.55 17.63 10.99
N HIS A 695 1.65 16.87 9.90
CA HIS A 695 2.72 15.92 9.66
C HIS A 695 3.02 15.95 8.17
N TYR A 696 4.29 16.04 7.84
CA TYR A 696 4.73 15.80 6.49
C TYR A 696 5.81 14.73 6.45
N ASN A 697 5.84 14.02 5.35
CA ASN A 697 6.90 13.11 4.99
C ASN A 697 7.18 13.34 3.50
N ALA A 698 8.40 13.74 3.19
CA ALA A 698 8.84 14.00 1.86
C ALA A 698 10.14 13.23 1.61
N ASN A 699 10.09 12.31 0.66
CA ASN A 699 11.18 11.41 0.32
C ASN A 699 11.57 11.63 -1.15
N ASN A 700 12.87 11.81 -1.37
CA ASN A 700 13.45 11.88 -2.71
C ASN A 700 14.85 11.27 -2.69
N LYS A 701 15.23 10.54 -3.75
CA LYS A 701 16.54 9.87 -3.82
C LYS A 701 17.73 10.82 -3.59
N SER A 702 17.64 12.06 -4.06
CA SER A 702 18.74 13.04 -3.98
C SER A 702 18.86 13.73 -2.62
N PHE A 703 17.76 13.85 -1.86
CA PHE A 703 17.74 14.59 -0.59
C PHE A 703 17.41 13.73 0.64
N GLY A 704 17.16 12.43 0.42
CA GLY A 704 16.72 11.49 1.43
C GLY A 704 15.27 11.72 1.88
N ASN A 705 14.94 11.15 3.04
CA ASN A 705 13.66 11.33 3.68
C ASN A 705 13.72 12.50 4.67
N LYS A 706 12.78 13.45 4.55
CA LYS A 706 12.52 14.51 5.51
C LYS A 706 11.10 14.37 6.03
N SER A 707 10.98 14.22 7.34
CA SER A 707 9.69 14.20 8.02
C SER A 707 9.73 15.13 9.22
N ASP A 708 8.60 15.77 9.49
CA ASP A 708 8.40 16.59 10.67
C ASP A 708 6.93 16.55 11.05
N GLN A 709 6.65 16.87 12.31
CA GLN A 709 5.31 16.91 12.86
C GLN A 709 5.20 18.09 13.82
N GLY A 710 4.04 18.76 13.80
CA GLY A 710 3.76 19.83 14.75
C GLY A 710 3.72 19.34 16.19
N ASN A 711 3.81 20.27 17.14
CA ASN A 711 3.78 19.99 18.58
C ASN A 711 2.47 19.34 19.06
N ILE A 712 1.39 19.50 18.28
CA ILE A 712 0.09 18.89 18.57
C ILE A 712 0.02 17.53 17.87
N PHE A 713 -0.09 16.46 18.66
CA PHE A 713 -0.29 15.11 18.14
C PHE A 713 -1.61 15.01 17.39
N PHE A 714 -1.59 14.26 16.28
CA PHE A 714 -2.82 13.79 15.65
C PHE A 714 -3.58 12.93 16.65
N THR A 715 -4.88 13.16 16.74
CA THR A 715 -5.73 12.32 17.57
C THR A 715 -5.74 10.93 16.92
N THR A 716 -5.12 9.95 17.59
CA THR A 716 -5.02 8.57 17.09
C THR A 716 -6.40 7.92 17.03
N ASP A 717 -7.27 8.30 17.96
CA ASP A 717 -8.67 7.92 18.00
C ASP A 717 -9.52 8.88 17.16
N THR A 718 -9.31 8.83 15.85
CA THR A 718 -10.15 9.59 14.92
C THR A 718 -11.60 9.12 15.03
N VAL A 719 -12.53 10.05 14.97
CA VAL A 719 -13.97 9.80 14.89
C VAL A 719 -14.33 8.81 13.75
N THR A 720 -13.56 8.79 12.66
CA THR A 720 -13.61 7.75 11.61
C THR A 720 -13.18 6.37 12.08
N GLY A 721 -12.12 6.29 12.87
CA GLY A 721 -11.71 5.08 13.59
C GLY A 721 -12.81 4.55 14.49
N ARG A 722 -13.62 5.41 15.13
CA ARG A 722 -14.81 4.97 15.90
C ARG A 722 -16.00 4.58 15.04
N ALA A 723 -16.28 5.32 13.95
CA ALA A 723 -17.37 5.03 13.00
C ALA A 723 -17.24 3.68 12.30
N SER A 724 -16.02 3.19 12.18
CA SER A 724 -15.73 1.84 11.77
C SER A 724 -14.66 1.32 12.72
N PRO A 725 -15.06 0.94 13.95
CA PRO A 725 -14.12 0.49 14.98
C PRO A 725 -13.26 -0.57 14.33
N LYS A 726 -11.99 -0.22 14.09
CA LYS A 726 -11.01 -1.15 13.54
C LYS A 726 -10.70 -2.16 14.62
N ILE A 727 -11.62 -3.08 14.81
CA ILE A 727 -11.34 -4.34 15.48
C ILE A 727 -10.32 -5.09 14.63
N ASN A 728 -9.50 -5.94 15.25
CA ASN A 728 -8.39 -6.67 14.60
C ASN A 728 -8.79 -7.43 13.30
N PHE A 729 -10.08 -7.64 13.08
CA PHE A 729 -10.67 -8.11 11.82
C PHE A 729 -10.40 -7.26 10.59
N ASP A 730 -10.30 -5.94 10.74
CA ASP A 730 -10.26 -5.00 9.61
C ASP A 730 -8.83 -4.47 9.35
N THR A 731 -7.82 -4.89 10.11
CA THR A 731 -6.41 -4.53 9.91
C THR A 731 -5.62 -5.65 9.23
N ILE A 732 -5.08 -5.32 8.06
CA ILE A 732 -4.01 -6.06 7.38
C ILE A 732 -2.70 -5.46 7.91
N GLY A 733 -1.79 -6.27 8.42
CA GLY A 733 -0.56 -5.78 9.05
C GLY A 733 -0.19 -6.59 10.29
N PRO A 734 0.90 -6.22 11.00
CA PRO A 734 1.33 -6.90 12.21
C PRO A 734 0.27 -6.80 13.29
N ARG A 735 0.09 -7.91 14.01
CA ARG A 735 -0.83 -8.06 15.14
C ARG A 735 -0.04 -8.43 16.38
N THR A 736 1.28 -8.29 16.33
CA THR A 736 2.12 -8.18 17.50
C THR A 736 1.51 -7.08 18.35
N LYS A 737 0.88 -7.47 19.47
CA LYS A 737 0.34 -6.52 20.42
C LYS A 737 1.54 -5.72 20.93
N GLU A 738 1.49 -4.40 20.80
CA GLU A 738 2.45 -3.54 21.48
C GLU A 738 2.24 -3.72 22.99
N SER A 739 3.32 -3.91 23.73
CA SER A 739 3.24 -3.91 25.19
C SER A 739 3.16 -2.47 25.67
N ALA A 740 2.09 -2.10 26.37
CA ALA A 740 2.00 -0.80 27.01
C ALA A 740 3.07 -0.62 28.11
N GLU A 741 3.54 -1.74 28.67
CA GLU A 741 4.53 -1.80 29.73
C GLU A 741 5.96 -1.85 29.19
N ALA A 742 6.24 -2.61 28.13
CA ALA A 742 7.58 -2.68 27.54
C ALA A 742 7.91 -1.40 26.77
N LYS A 743 8.89 -0.64 27.25
CA LYS A 743 9.36 0.63 26.67
C LYS A 743 10.87 0.75 26.83
N VAL A 744 11.53 1.18 25.75
CA VAL A 744 12.89 1.74 25.80
C VAL A 744 12.75 3.23 26.08
N VAL A 745 12.93 3.62 27.35
CA VAL A 745 12.68 4.98 27.86
C VAL A 745 13.66 5.98 27.26
N SER A 746 14.95 5.64 27.25
CA SER A 746 16.02 6.41 26.63
C SER A 746 16.98 5.50 25.86
N LEU A 747 17.63 6.04 24.84
CA LEU A 747 18.68 5.38 24.08
C LEU A 747 19.65 6.46 23.56
N GLU A 748 20.86 6.44 24.08
CA GLU A 748 21.92 7.38 23.76
C GLU A 748 23.18 6.61 23.35
N SER A 749 23.83 7.04 22.27
CA SER A 749 25.13 6.52 21.88
C SER A 749 26.24 7.49 22.23
N LYS A 750 27.31 7.00 22.87
CA LYS A 750 28.54 7.72 23.15
C LYS A 750 29.70 7.02 22.47
N ARG A 751 30.51 7.78 21.75
CA ARG A 751 31.72 7.27 21.11
C ARG A 751 32.85 7.12 22.13
N LEU A 752 33.57 6.00 22.06
CA LEU A 752 34.79 5.76 22.83
C LEU A 752 36.03 5.85 21.94
N GLU A 753 37.22 5.93 22.54
CA GLU A 753 38.49 6.27 21.88
C GLU A 753 38.98 5.21 20.85
N SER A 754 38.47 3.99 20.90
CA SER A 754 38.96 2.85 20.10
C SER A 754 38.07 2.45 18.92
N GLY A 755 37.11 3.30 18.52
CA GLY A 755 36.08 2.91 17.54
C GLY A 755 34.96 2.07 18.14
N LEU A 756 35.00 1.85 19.46
CA LEU A 756 33.90 1.29 20.24
C LEU A 756 32.80 2.33 20.40
N ILE A 757 31.57 1.86 20.42
CA ILE A 757 30.39 2.69 20.64
C ILE A 757 29.69 2.18 21.91
N GLU A 758 29.61 3.04 22.92
CA GLU A 758 28.85 2.78 24.14
C GLU A 758 27.40 3.20 23.91
N LEU A 759 26.46 2.32 24.20
CA LEU A 759 25.03 2.58 24.16
C LEU A 759 24.53 2.60 25.60
N ASN A 760 23.96 3.72 26.02
CA ASN A 760 23.32 3.88 27.31
C ASN A 760 21.80 3.92 27.08
N PHE A 761 21.06 3.04 27.74
CA PHE A 761 19.60 2.96 27.57
C PHE A 761 18.89 2.57 28.86
N ASP A 762 17.63 2.97 28.97
CA ASP A 762 16.78 2.73 30.14
C ASP A 762 15.55 1.90 29.74
N LEU A 763 15.28 0.84 30.49
CA LEU A 763 14.21 -0.12 30.22
C LEU A 763 13.12 -0.05 31.29
N SER A 764 11.85 -0.03 30.88
CA SER A 764 10.71 0.03 31.83
C SER A 764 10.43 -1.29 32.56
N ILE A 765 10.86 -2.42 32.02
CA ILE A 765 10.64 -3.78 32.53
C ILE A 765 11.88 -4.65 32.35
N ASP A 766 11.92 -5.81 32.99
CA ASP A 766 12.90 -6.88 32.70
C ASP A 766 12.49 -7.61 31.42
N PRO A 767 13.23 -7.47 30.31
CA PRO A 767 12.77 -7.99 29.03
C PRO A 767 13.02 -9.50 28.92
N SER A 768 12.13 -10.22 28.25
CA SER A 768 12.34 -11.63 27.89
C SER A 768 13.22 -11.76 26.64
N PHE A 769 13.04 -10.86 25.69
CA PHE A 769 13.81 -10.74 24.44
C PHE A 769 14.17 -9.28 24.16
N ILE A 770 15.26 -9.11 23.41
CA ILE A 770 15.74 -7.82 22.93
C ILE A 770 15.94 -7.89 21.44
N PHE A 771 15.46 -6.87 20.76
CA PHE A 771 15.65 -6.65 19.33
C PHE A 771 16.64 -5.49 19.15
N ILE A 772 17.70 -5.74 18.39
CA ILE A 772 18.70 -4.73 18.02
C ILE A 772 18.74 -4.67 16.50
N ASP A 773 18.56 -3.46 15.96
CA ASP A 773 18.63 -3.14 14.54
C ASP A 773 19.78 -2.16 14.32
N LEU A 774 20.73 -2.49 13.45
CA LEU A 774 21.84 -1.61 13.10
C LEU A 774 21.84 -1.38 11.59
N LYS A 775 21.66 -0.12 11.19
CA LYS A 775 21.53 0.30 9.79
C LYS A 775 22.59 1.32 9.43
N ARG A 776 23.29 1.12 8.33
CA ARG A 776 24.17 2.15 7.77
C ARG A 776 23.35 3.23 7.08
N HIS A 777 23.60 4.49 7.41
CA HIS A 777 22.97 5.62 6.74
C HIS A 777 23.69 5.85 5.40
N THR A 778 23.18 5.25 4.31
CA THR A 778 23.70 5.43 2.94
C THR A 778 22.73 6.25 2.10
N LEU A 779 23.28 7.12 1.24
CA LEU A 779 22.52 7.79 0.16
C LEU A 779 22.23 6.84 -1.03
N HIS A 780 22.70 5.60 -0.98
CA HIS A 780 22.55 4.60 -2.04
C HIS A 780 21.64 3.45 -1.58
N ILE A 781 20.93 2.86 -2.54
CA ILE A 781 19.98 1.76 -2.35
C ILE A 781 20.75 0.52 -1.88
N GLY A 782 20.26 -0.15 -0.83
CA GLY A 782 20.91 -1.31 -0.21
C GLY A 782 21.76 -0.97 1.02
N ALA A 783 21.15 -0.34 2.03
CA ALA A 783 21.84 -0.08 3.29
C ALA A 783 22.32 -1.39 3.92
N ASP A 784 23.63 -1.48 4.20
CA ASP A 784 24.18 -2.54 5.04
C ASP A 784 23.39 -2.54 6.37
N GLU A 785 22.68 -3.63 6.65
CA GLU A 785 21.76 -3.74 7.77
C GLU A 785 21.96 -5.09 8.47
N ASN A 786 22.01 -5.04 9.81
CA ASN A 786 22.04 -6.22 10.66
C ASN A 786 20.94 -6.11 11.72
N ARG A 787 20.04 -7.10 11.74
CA ARG A 787 19.00 -7.25 12.76
C ARG A 787 19.25 -8.49 13.60
N LEU A 788 19.09 -8.38 14.91
CA LEU A 788 19.21 -9.50 15.83
C LEU A 788 18.07 -9.50 16.84
N ILE A 789 17.50 -10.68 17.08
CA ILE A 789 16.60 -10.96 18.21
C ILE A 789 17.34 -11.88 19.16
N LEU A 790 17.52 -11.43 20.39
CA LEU A 790 18.30 -12.12 21.40
C LEU A 790 17.41 -12.44 22.60
N PRO A 791 17.40 -13.68 23.10
CA PRO A 791 16.85 -13.94 24.43
C PRO A 791 17.69 -13.15 25.45
N ASN A 792 17.03 -12.40 26.33
CA ASN A 792 17.73 -11.51 27.26
C ASN A 792 18.69 -12.29 28.16
N LYS A 793 18.28 -13.47 28.67
CA LYS A 793 19.09 -14.31 29.58
C LYS A 793 19.69 -13.50 30.74
N ASN A 794 18.92 -12.56 31.30
CA ASN A 794 19.33 -11.63 32.36
C ASN A 794 20.54 -10.74 32.01
N ARG A 795 20.82 -10.50 30.72
CA ARG A 795 21.88 -9.56 30.31
C ARG A 795 21.52 -8.12 30.60
N PHE A 796 20.25 -7.78 30.53
CA PHE A 796 19.73 -6.44 30.75
C PHE A 796 18.54 -6.51 31.70
N ALA A 797 18.42 -5.50 32.56
CA ALA A 797 17.38 -5.43 33.59
C ALA A 797 16.56 -4.14 33.45
N LYS A 798 15.44 -4.05 34.15
CA LYS A 798 14.70 -2.80 34.33
C LYS A 798 15.63 -1.71 34.86
N GLY A 799 15.52 -0.51 34.30
CA GLY A 799 16.37 0.63 34.63
C GLY A 799 17.51 0.83 33.63
N LYS A 800 18.59 1.46 34.09
CA LYS A 800 19.73 1.85 33.26
C LYS A 800 20.62 0.65 32.90
N ASN A 801 20.95 0.55 31.62
CA ASN A 801 21.81 -0.47 31.05
C ASN A 801 22.85 0.18 30.13
N THR A 802 23.97 -0.51 29.95
CA THR A 802 25.04 -0.10 29.05
C THR A 802 25.44 -1.28 28.16
N LEU A 803 25.57 -1.04 26.86
CA LEU A 803 26.04 -2.01 25.87
C LEU A 803 27.19 -1.42 25.06
N ILE A 804 28.32 -2.12 24.97
CA ILE A 804 29.45 -1.68 24.16
C ILE A 804 29.45 -2.47 22.84
N LEU A 805 29.28 -1.77 21.73
CA LEU A 805 29.44 -2.34 20.39
C LEU A 805 30.93 -2.51 20.10
N ASP A 806 31.39 -3.75 20.18
CA ASP A 806 32.78 -4.13 19.89
C ASP A 806 32.83 -5.12 18.71
N PRO A 807 33.33 -4.69 17.54
CA PRO A 807 33.58 -5.59 16.40
C PRO A 807 34.52 -6.76 16.72
N LYS A 808 35.30 -6.66 17.80
CA LYS A 808 36.24 -7.70 18.28
C LYS A 808 35.71 -8.53 19.45
N SER A 809 34.46 -8.35 19.86
CA SER A 809 33.86 -9.10 20.96
C SER A 809 34.00 -10.62 20.75
N GLU A 810 34.22 -11.38 21.83
CA GLU A 810 34.22 -12.85 21.74
C GLU A 810 32.81 -13.39 21.49
N GLU A 811 31.78 -12.64 21.91
CA GLU A 811 30.39 -13.03 21.74
C GLU A 811 29.99 -13.03 20.25
N LYS A 812 29.57 -14.21 19.76
CA LYS A 812 29.25 -14.42 18.35
C LYS A 812 28.21 -13.40 17.82
N TRP A 813 27.15 -13.16 18.58
CA TRP A 813 26.07 -12.25 18.17
C TRP A 813 26.55 -10.79 18.08
N MET A 814 27.46 -10.36 18.97
CA MET A 814 28.02 -9.01 18.95
C MET A 814 28.91 -8.81 17.71
N ARG A 815 29.71 -9.82 17.37
CA ARG A 815 30.49 -9.82 16.13
C ARG A 815 29.58 -9.77 14.90
N GLU A 816 28.55 -10.61 14.86
CA GLU A 816 27.56 -10.61 13.78
C GLU A 816 26.92 -9.24 13.62
N LEU A 817 26.43 -8.63 14.71
CA LEU A 817 25.86 -7.27 14.70
C LEU A 817 26.84 -6.24 14.14
N CYS A 818 28.09 -6.27 14.62
CA CYS A 818 29.10 -5.27 14.31
C CYS A 818 29.79 -5.46 12.95
N THR A 819 29.52 -6.54 12.20
CA THR A 819 30.17 -6.80 10.90
C THR A 819 29.99 -5.67 9.86
N ILE A 820 28.90 -4.90 9.95
CA ILE A 820 28.61 -3.78 9.04
C ILE A 820 29.25 -2.46 9.47
N LEU A 821 29.83 -2.38 10.68
CA LEU A 821 30.46 -1.15 11.18
C LEU A 821 31.74 -0.86 10.39
N LYS A 822 31.64 0.13 9.49
CA LYS A 822 32.72 0.61 8.62
C LYS A 822 33.11 2.04 9.00
N ASN A 823 34.39 2.35 8.89
CA ASN A 823 34.93 3.66 9.26
C ASN A 823 34.35 4.79 8.43
N SER A 824 34.18 5.94 9.06
CA SER A 824 33.65 7.19 8.50
C SER A 824 32.21 7.10 8.01
N HIS A 825 31.44 6.11 8.47
CA HIS A 825 30.02 5.98 8.16
C HIS A 825 29.16 6.32 9.37
N THR A 826 28.01 6.91 9.08
CA THR A 826 26.93 7.13 10.04
C THR A 826 26.07 5.88 10.09
N PHE A 827 25.72 5.45 11.30
CA PHE A 827 24.82 4.33 11.55
C PHE A 827 23.66 4.79 12.41
N ARG A 828 22.51 4.17 12.19
CA ARG A 828 21.34 4.23 13.05
C ARG A 828 21.23 2.90 13.79
N LEU A 829 21.14 2.96 15.11
CA LEU A 829 20.82 1.79 15.92
C LEU A 829 19.42 1.93 16.50
N GLY A 830 18.58 0.93 16.27
CA GLY A 830 17.26 0.75 16.87
C GLY A 830 17.31 -0.32 17.96
N LEU A 831 16.55 -0.10 19.04
CA LEU A 831 16.37 -1.03 20.15
C LEU A 831 14.88 -1.19 20.46
N ALA A 832 14.41 -2.43 20.63
CA ALA A 832 13.09 -2.75 21.16
C ALA A 832 13.18 -3.94 22.14
N ILE A 833 12.23 -4.03 23.06
CA ILE A 833 12.18 -5.08 24.08
C ILE A 833 10.82 -5.78 24.10
N ALA A 834 10.82 -7.05 24.50
CA ALA A 834 9.61 -7.84 24.65
C ALA A 834 9.32 -8.16 26.13
N ASP A 835 8.04 -8.14 26.52
CA ASP A 835 7.59 -8.66 27.81
C ASP A 835 7.51 -10.21 27.82
N GLN A 836 7.04 -10.80 28.92
CA GLN A 836 6.93 -12.26 29.06
C GLN A 836 5.95 -12.89 28.06
N ASP A 837 4.95 -12.12 27.60
CA ASP A 837 3.98 -12.53 26.59
C ASP A 837 4.50 -12.34 25.15
N GLN A 838 5.77 -11.96 24.99
CA GLN A 838 6.39 -11.59 23.71
C GLN A 838 5.68 -10.43 23.01
N LYS A 839 5.08 -9.52 23.77
CA LYS A 839 4.57 -8.24 23.25
C LYS A 839 5.71 -7.24 23.25
N TRP A 840 5.87 -6.52 22.14
CA TRP A 840 7.07 -5.70 21.90
C TRP A 840 6.83 -4.22 22.16
N SER A 841 7.89 -3.53 22.55
CA SER A 841 7.94 -2.07 22.58
C SER A 841 8.09 -1.49 21.18
N SER A 842 7.73 -0.22 21.01
CA SER A 842 8.18 0.57 19.85
C SER A 842 9.71 0.60 19.77
N ILE A 843 10.28 0.66 18.56
CA ILE A 843 11.72 0.79 18.36
C ILE A 843 12.16 2.21 18.73
N LYS A 844 13.07 2.34 19.68
CA LYS A 844 13.78 3.59 19.97
C LYS A 844 15.10 3.58 19.21
N SER A 845 15.47 4.68 18.55
CA SER A 845 16.71 4.74 17.76
C SER A 845 17.64 5.88 18.14
N THR A 846 18.94 5.70 17.89
CA THR A 846 20.00 6.70 18.04
C THR A 846 20.97 6.63 16.85
N ASP A 847 21.54 7.76 16.45
CA ASP A 847 22.46 7.86 15.31
C ASP A 847 23.89 8.13 15.81
N PHE A 848 24.89 7.45 15.25
CA PHE A 848 26.30 7.66 15.59
C PHE A 848 27.23 7.53 14.37
N ILE A 849 28.43 8.10 14.47
CA ILE A 849 29.47 8.01 13.43
C ILE A 849 30.62 7.15 13.94
N VAL A 850 30.98 6.11 13.19
CA VAL A 850 32.18 5.33 13.45
C VAL A 850 33.36 6.08 12.85
N ARG A 851 34.27 6.61 13.66
CA ARG A 851 35.57 7.12 13.18
C ARG A 851 36.67 6.38 13.93
N HIS A 852 37.62 5.80 13.21
CA HIS A 852 38.86 5.39 13.87
C HIS A 852 39.68 6.64 14.16
N LEU A 853 40.26 6.72 15.36
CA LEU A 853 41.36 7.64 15.57
C LEU A 853 42.47 7.22 14.61
N THR A 854 42.65 7.97 13.53
CA THR A 854 43.88 7.90 12.74
C THR A 854 45.01 8.16 13.72
N LYS A 855 45.93 7.20 13.85
CA LYS A 855 47.13 7.26 14.72
C LYS A 855 48.10 8.40 14.36
N ASN A 856 47.69 9.37 13.54
CA ASN A 856 48.50 10.50 13.17
C ASN A 856 48.02 11.74 13.96
N PRO A 857 48.62 12.04 15.13
CA PRO A 857 48.28 13.21 15.93
C PRO A 857 48.50 14.54 15.18
N ASP A 858 49.27 14.54 14.09
CA ASP A 858 49.66 15.75 13.35
C ASP A 858 48.61 16.24 12.33
N LEU A 859 47.46 15.56 12.18
CA LEU A 859 46.40 15.95 11.25
C LEU A 859 45.14 16.53 11.92
N GLN A 860 45.23 16.93 13.19
CA GLN A 860 44.18 17.75 13.83
C GLN A 860 44.41 19.24 13.50
N GLY A 861 44.02 19.65 12.29
CA GLY A 861 43.73 21.06 11.99
C GLY A 861 42.34 21.45 12.54
N PRO A 862 42.09 22.75 12.78
CA PRO A 862 40.94 23.25 13.53
C PRO A 862 39.57 22.85 12.98
#